data_AF-A0A938BGR0-F1
#
_entry.id   AF-A0A938BGR0-F1
#
_cell.length_a   1.000
_cell.length_b   1.000
_cell.length_c   1.000
_cell.angle_alpha   90.00
_cell.angle_beta   90.00
_cell.angle_gamma   90.00
#
_symmetry.space_group_name_H-M   'P 1'
#
loop_
_entity.id
_entity.type
_entity.pdbx_description
1 polymer ?
#
loop_
_entity_poly.entity_id
_entity_poly.type
_entity_poly.pdbx_seq_one_letter_code
_entity_poly.pdbx_strand_id
1 'polypeptide(L)'
;STPDGTLVIQDVIVNPANSGPKAAIIAASFGLKTRFYGFGSGIERDIFAYLIERQHQAGEVDLLEGACRTKVYLFVPNISDPNQPPRQIPLQTPRQPLNEETGEQLIEYLEEHLPKASQGNEFALFPGQILHNAPVEVILRLIKLAKGKGYKTVVNYRPGLGLPEMKAALSASPTVLQTNLDELIQIGGVEPSVFIRNGRPNINEITNKAAALAKENNIQTMIVTLGRYGAIAVDRETGGIYKALYVRAAKIKQKGDVGIGDALLGGFLVKMSEGSDIREALIYGVASGTATAAKPGIEIETDPEAIQGMVRRMQRQWGERLVTDIDVSSVNVSVALLVKDIDKILLNIAEDRSMEALQYITNPSIQQWVQERAKFLEAGGIEVIKATDEKRILEQAVREGVLIKLADGSYYHRSHLKDTARAEFPTQVGNSAPADAGRFNNWMPEEDARQQLEEKTRGSYNGKKMYVVPFIMFPGSPIERIGFQITDSLYGVANLLQLTRVGDVVVGDEALRKLNTTDPKNILRMWHATGDLDTIKRATEPGKPEDRLFVAFPKSKEVGLFGSAYGGNLLGAKKFGLRLLQYIAYQNVKEAREEGRPIPPNTLVLMEHAALIEFINKKTNDTYRIMLFGPSQSGKSTFATYLPPGELADDWEVQTISDDLVGMWFDEEGYLVGANPEA
;
A
#
# COMPACT_ATOMS: atom_id res chain seq x y z
N SER A 1 -27.23 10.68 -36.55
CA SER A 1 -26.38 9.74 -37.30
C SER A 1 -26.38 10.18 -38.74
N THR A 2 -25.23 10.30 -39.36
CA THR A 2 -25.08 10.42 -40.82
C THR A 2 -25.26 9.05 -41.50
N PRO A 3 -25.43 9.01 -42.84
CA PRO A 3 -25.67 7.77 -43.59
C PRO A 3 -24.56 6.71 -43.50
N ASP A 4 -23.35 7.11 -43.12
CA ASP A 4 -22.16 6.27 -42.91
C ASP A 4 -22.05 5.73 -41.47
N GLY A 5 -23.00 6.05 -40.58
CA GLY A 5 -22.98 5.64 -39.18
C GLY A 5 -22.24 6.59 -38.24
N THR A 6 -21.75 7.75 -38.72
CA THR A 6 -21.09 8.74 -37.87
C THR A 6 -22.11 9.46 -36.95
N LEU A 7 -21.78 9.57 -35.66
CA LEU A 7 -22.59 10.28 -34.66
C LEU A 7 -22.20 11.77 -34.64
N VAL A 8 -23.17 12.66 -34.83
CA VAL A 8 -22.98 14.12 -34.75
C VAL A 8 -23.45 14.59 -33.38
N ILE A 9 -22.58 15.26 -32.63
CA ILE A 9 -22.89 15.86 -31.33
C ILE A 9 -23.80 17.08 -31.59
N GLN A 10 -25.04 17.04 -31.11
CA GLN A 10 -25.99 18.14 -31.25
C GLN A 10 -25.85 19.19 -30.14
N ASP A 11 -25.47 18.75 -28.93
CA ASP A 11 -25.36 19.62 -27.76
C ASP A 11 -24.32 19.07 -26.79
N VAL A 12 -23.72 19.96 -25.99
CA VAL A 12 -22.72 19.62 -24.96
C VAL A 12 -23.21 20.15 -23.62
N ILE A 13 -23.66 19.23 -22.76
CA ILE A 13 -24.10 19.56 -21.40
C ILE A 13 -22.94 19.31 -20.43
N VAL A 14 -22.47 20.38 -19.78
CA VAL A 14 -21.47 20.30 -18.72
C VAL A 14 -22.17 20.41 -17.37
N ASN A 15 -22.07 19.37 -16.54
CA ASN A 15 -22.71 19.32 -15.22
C ASN A 15 -21.87 18.41 -14.30
N PRO A 16 -21.68 18.77 -13.01
CA PRO A 16 -21.03 17.90 -12.05
C PRO A 16 -21.79 16.56 -11.89
N ALA A 17 -21.27 15.51 -12.52
CA ALA A 17 -21.88 14.18 -12.53
C ALA A 17 -21.67 13.37 -11.23
N ASN A 18 -20.89 13.90 -10.28
CA ASN A 18 -20.49 13.18 -9.06
C ASN A 18 -21.55 13.30 -7.95
N SER A 19 -21.61 12.28 -7.09
CA SER A 19 -22.66 12.15 -6.08
C SER A 19 -22.65 13.24 -5.00
N GLY A 20 -21.46 13.62 -4.52
CA GLY A 20 -21.29 14.69 -3.54
C GLY A 20 -21.79 16.05 -4.03
N PRO A 21 -21.28 16.54 -5.19
CA PRO A 21 -21.76 17.77 -5.82
C PRO A 21 -23.26 17.87 -6.02
N LYS A 22 -23.93 16.80 -6.48
CA LYS A 22 -25.39 16.84 -6.70
C LYS A 22 -26.18 17.04 -5.42
N ALA A 23 -25.83 16.34 -4.35
CA ALA A 23 -26.47 16.50 -3.05
C ALA A 23 -26.26 17.93 -2.51
N ALA A 24 -25.06 18.48 -2.69
CA ALA A 24 -24.71 19.82 -2.25
C ALA A 24 -25.36 20.94 -3.09
N ILE A 25 -25.55 20.76 -4.41
CA ILE A 25 -26.28 21.72 -5.25
C ILE A 25 -27.74 21.82 -4.79
N ILE A 26 -28.36 20.70 -4.45
CA ILE A 26 -29.71 20.71 -3.88
C ILE A 26 -29.70 21.43 -2.53
N ALA A 27 -28.79 21.09 -1.62
CA ALA A 27 -28.69 21.83 -0.35
C ALA A 27 -28.53 23.36 -0.55
N ALA A 28 -27.70 23.78 -1.49
CA ALA A 28 -27.49 25.18 -1.81
C ALA A 28 -28.74 25.87 -2.38
N SER A 29 -29.57 25.17 -3.16
CA SER A 29 -30.82 25.73 -3.68
C SER A 29 -31.87 26.02 -2.59
N PHE A 30 -31.67 25.49 -1.38
CA PHE A 30 -32.42 25.81 -0.17
C PHE A 30 -31.73 26.84 0.73
N GLY A 31 -30.67 27.50 0.25
CA GLY A 31 -29.94 28.53 0.97
C GLY A 31 -28.94 28.00 2.01
N LEU A 32 -28.66 26.69 2.03
CA LEU A 32 -27.62 26.14 2.88
C LEU A 32 -26.23 26.47 2.32
N LYS A 33 -25.33 26.85 3.21
CA LYS A 33 -23.92 27.05 2.85
C LYS A 33 -23.26 25.70 2.66
N THR A 34 -22.71 25.48 1.47
CA THR A 34 -21.92 24.29 1.14
C THR A 34 -20.47 24.67 0.90
N ARG A 35 -19.56 23.73 1.13
CA ARG A 35 -18.14 23.89 0.80
C ARG A 35 -17.58 22.54 0.34
N PHE A 36 -16.72 22.57 -0.66
CA PHE A 36 -16.11 21.39 -1.25
C PHE A 36 -14.63 21.33 -0.94
N TYR A 37 -14.17 20.15 -0.52
CA TYR A 37 -12.76 19.84 -0.31
C TYR A 37 -12.37 18.64 -1.16
N GLY A 38 -11.18 18.65 -1.74
CA GLY A 38 -10.67 17.55 -2.54
C GLY A 38 -9.49 17.93 -3.42
N PHE A 39 -9.35 17.26 -4.56
CA PHE A 39 -8.29 17.49 -5.54
C PHE A 39 -8.83 17.99 -6.87
N GLY A 40 -8.06 18.86 -7.51
CA GLY A 40 -8.30 19.36 -8.85
C GLY A 40 -6.99 19.69 -9.57
N SER A 41 -6.95 19.50 -10.88
CA SER A 41 -5.80 19.92 -11.70
C SER A 41 -6.23 20.65 -12.97
N GLY A 42 -5.41 21.63 -13.35
CA GLY A 42 -5.56 22.40 -14.59
C GLY A 42 -6.98 22.89 -14.87
N ILE A 43 -7.39 22.80 -16.14
CA ILE A 43 -8.69 23.29 -16.61
C ILE A 43 -9.88 22.56 -15.97
N GLU A 44 -9.72 21.31 -15.54
CA GLU A 44 -10.80 20.54 -14.92
C GLU A 44 -11.17 21.10 -13.54
N ARG A 45 -10.17 21.51 -12.76
CA ARG A 45 -10.38 22.22 -11.49
C ARG A 45 -11.18 23.49 -11.70
N ASP A 46 -10.77 24.30 -12.66
CA ASP A 46 -11.35 25.61 -12.91
C ASP A 46 -12.78 25.48 -13.46
N ILE A 47 -13.04 24.49 -14.32
CA ILE A 47 -14.39 24.14 -14.78
C ILE A 47 -15.25 23.69 -13.60
N PHE A 48 -14.76 22.80 -12.74
CA PHE A 48 -15.52 22.33 -11.58
C PHE A 48 -15.87 23.49 -10.64
N ALA A 49 -14.90 24.33 -10.29
CA ALA A 49 -15.12 25.52 -9.47
C ALA A 49 -16.14 26.47 -10.11
N TYR A 50 -16.02 26.74 -11.42
CA TYR A 50 -16.97 27.57 -12.16
C TYR A 50 -18.40 27.00 -12.12
N LEU A 51 -18.58 25.70 -12.34
CA LEU A 51 -19.91 25.07 -12.32
C LEU A 51 -20.55 25.17 -10.93
N ILE A 52 -19.77 24.91 -9.89
CA ILE A 52 -20.24 24.89 -8.52
C ILE A 52 -20.55 26.31 -8.03
N GLU A 53 -19.58 27.22 -8.10
CA GLU A 53 -19.70 28.57 -7.54
C GLU A 53 -20.62 29.48 -8.37
N ARG A 54 -20.53 29.41 -9.72
CA ARG A 54 -21.20 30.38 -10.58
C ARG A 54 -22.48 29.86 -11.21
N GLN A 55 -22.45 28.67 -11.79
CA GLN A 55 -23.61 28.14 -12.50
C GLN A 55 -24.69 27.63 -11.54
N HIS A 56 -24.29 26.95 -10.47
CA HIS A 56 -25.21 26.38 -9.48
C HIS A 56 -25.34 27.22 -8.21
N GLN A 57 -24.55 28.30 -8.06
CA GLN A 57 -24.50 29.13 -6.85
C GLN A 57 -24.28 28.30 -5.57
N ALA A 58 -23.57 27.18 -5.72
CA ALA A 58 -23.47 26.12 -4.73
C ALA A 58 -22.14 26.20 -3.97
N GLY A 59 -22.00 27.16 -3.07
CA GLY A 59 -20.91 27.13 -2.08
C GLY A 59 -19.49 27.39 -2.61
N GLU A 60 -18.51 27.28 -1.72
CA GLU A 60 -17.08 27.54 -1.99
C GLU A 60 -16.32 26.25 -2.34
N VAL A 61 -15.28 26.36 -3.17
CA VAL A 61 -14.51 25.22 -3.65
C VAL A 61 -13.03 25.35 -3.27
N ASP A 62 -12.57 24.51 -2.35
CA ASP A 62 -11.18 24.44 -1.89
C ASP A 62 -10.53 23.12 -2.38
N LEU A 63 -9.84 23.18 -3.52
CA LEU A 63 -9.20 22.01 -4.13
C LEU A 63 -7.67 22.11 -4.08
N LEU A 64 -7.03 21.09 -3.52
CA LEU A 64 -5.59 20.87 -3.62
C LEU A 64 -5.20 20.52 -5.06
N GLU A 65 -4.00 20.92 -5.46
CA GLU A 65 -3.45 20.50 -6.75
C GLU A 65 -3.27 18.99 -6.76
N GLY A 66 -3.90 18.30 -7.70
CA GLY A 66 -3.83 16.84 -7.79
C GLY A 66 -4.80 16.29 -8.83
N ALA A 67 -4.73 14.98 -9.08
CA ALA A 67 -5.55 14.35 -10.09
C ALA A 67 -7.06 14.49 -9.78
N CYS A 68 -7.83 15.03 -10.73
CA CYS A 68 -9.28 15.06 -10.66
C CYS A 68 -9.90 13.96 -11.54
N ARG A 69 -11.16 13.64 -11.28
CA ARG A 69 -11.95 12.72 -12.10
C ARG A 69 -12.99 13.49 -12.89
N THR A 70 -12.79 13.57 -14.20
CA THR A 70 -13.82 14.05 -15.14
C THR A 70 -14.48 12.86 -15.84
N LYS A 71 -15.82 12.81 -15.85
CA LYS A 71 -16.57 11.85 -16.67
C LYS A 71 -17.26 12.58 -17.80
N VAL A 72 -17.02 12.12 -19.03
CA VAL A 72 -17.77 12.56 -20.20
C VAL A 72 -18.79 11.48 -20.56
N TYR A 73 -20.04 11.87 -20.72
CA TYR A 73 -21.12 10.99 -21.16
C TYR A 73 -21.61 11.43 -22.53
N LEU A 74 -21.69 10.48 -23.46
CA LEU A 74 -22.41 10.67 -24.72
C LEU A 74 -23.84 10.15 -24.56
N PHE A 75 -24.81 11.02 -24.79
CA PHE A 75 -26.24 10.65 -24.79
C PHE A 75 -26.68 10.43 -26.22
N VAL A 76 -27.08 9.20 -26.53
CA VAL A 76 -27.59 8.80 -27.84
C VAL A 76 -29.11 8.65 -27.75
N PRO A 77 -29.89 9.61 -28.26
CA PRO A 77 -31.36 9.52 -28.24
C PRO A 77 -31.84 8.31 -29.04
N ASN A 78 -32.88 7.64 -28.53
CA ASN A 78 -33.49 6.51 -29.22
C ASN A 78 -34.42 7.03 -30.34
N ILE A 79 -33.98 6.92 -31.59
CA ILE A 79 -34.70 7.43 -32.76
C ILE A 79 -35.98 6.60 -33.02
N SER A 80 -35.98 5.32 -32.67
CA SER A 80 -37.12 4.41 -32.87
C SER A 80 -38.24 4.55 -31.84
N ASP A 81 -37.95 5.09 -30.65
CA ASP A 81 -38.95 5.41 -29.63
C ASP A 81 -38.54 6.68 -28.87
N PRO A 82 -39.06 7.86 -29.25
CA PRO A 82 -38.77 9.14 -28.59
C PRO A 82 -39.17 9.18 -27.10
N ASN A 83 -39.97 8.22 -26.63
CA ASN A 83 -40.38 8.12 -25.23
C ASN A 83 -39.42 7.31 -24.37
N GLN A 84 -38.44 6.61 -24.96
CA GLN A 84 -37.40 5.90 -24.20
C GLN A 84 -36.26 6.86 -23.82
N PRO A 85 -35.69 6.69 -22.61
CA PRO A 85 -34.56 7.51 -22.18
C PRO A 85 -33.35 7.30 -23.13
N PRO A 86 -32.56 8.35 -23.38
CA PRO A 86 -31.39 8.26 -24.25
C PRO A 86 -30.35 7.27 -23.69
N ARG A 87 -29.74 6.49 -24.58
CA ARG A 87 -28.66 5.56 -24.23
C ARG A 87 -27.44 6.36 -23.79
N GLN A 88 -26.88 6.03 -22.63
CA GLN A 88 -25.68 6.70 -22.10
C GLN A 88 -24.43 5.88 -22.43
N ILE A 89 -23.42 6.51 -23.02
CA ILE A 89 -22.11 5.90 -23.28
C ILE A 89 -21.06 6.68 -22.49
N PRO A 90 -20.47 6.09 -21.44
CA PRO A 90 -19.40 6.74 -20.69
C PRO A 90 -18.08 6.67 -21.47
N LEU A 91 -17.44 7.83 -21.66
CA LEU A 91 -16.05 7.92 -22.12
C LEU A 91 -15.17 7.96 -20.87
N GLN A 92 -14.35 6.93 -20.65
CA GLN A 92 -13.50 6.84 -19.47
C GLN A 92 -12.15 7.53 -19.73
N THR A 93 -11.80 8.52 -18.92
CA THR A 93 -10.42 8.98 -18.75
C THR A 93 -9.70 8.13 -17.70
N PRO A 94 -8.35 8.02 -17.77
CA PRO A 94 -7.56 7.31 -16.77
C PRO A 94 -7.82 7.85 -15.36
N ARG A 95 -7.87 6.95 -14.36
CA ARG A 95 -8.17 7.27 -12.97
C ARG A 95 -6.90 7.23 -12.14
N GLN A 96 -6.72 8.17 -11.22
CA GLN A 96 -5.85 7.98 -10.05
C GLN A 96 -6.73 8.02 -8.80
N PRO A 97 -6.89 6.89 -8.06
CA PRO A 97 -7.55 6.92 -6.77
C PRO A 97 -6.68 7.68 -5.75
N LEU A 98 -7.28 8.07 -4.62
CA LEU A 98 -6.51 8.50 -3.45
C LEU A 98 -5.50 7.40 -3.12
N ASN A 99 -4.24 7.76 -2.98
CA ASN A 99 -3.19 6.91 -2.44
C ASN A 99 -2.79 7.41 -1.05
N GLU A 100 -1.82 6.75 -0.40
CA GLU A 100 -1.39 7.14 0.94
C GLU A 100 -0.89 8.59 0.97
N GLU A 101 -0.02 8.99 0.03
CA GLU A 101 0.55 10.34 -0.05
C GLU A 101 -0.52 11.44 -0.23
N THR A 102 -1.38 11.31 -1.24
CA THR A 102 -2.47 12.27 -1.50
C THR A 102 -3.54 12.23 -0.42
N GLY A 103 -3.78 11.08 0.19
CA GLY A 103 -4.67 10.94 1.34
C GLY A 103 -4.18 11.72 2.55
N GLU A 104 -2.90 11.60 2.89
CA GLU A 104 -2.27 12.35 3.99
C GLU A 104 -2.30 13.86 3.73
N GLN A 105 -1.95 14.30 2.51
CA GLN A 105 -2.02 15.73 2.14
C GLN A 105 -3.42 16.32 2.34
N LEU A 106 -4.47 15.58 1.98
CA LEU A 106 -5.85 16.03 2.19
C LEU A 106 -6.20 16.07 3.69
N ILE A 107 -5.74 15.10 4.48
CA ILE A 107 -5.99 15.07 5.92
C ILE A 107 -5.32 16.26 6.60
N GLU A 108 -4.03 16.50 6.33
CA GLU A 108 -3.27 17.64 6.87
C GLU A 108 -3.94 18.97 6.50
N TYR A 109 -4.34 19.12 5.23
CA TYR A 109 -5.06 20.32 4.79
C TYR A 109 -6.37 20.51 5.55
N LEU A 110 -7.17 19.46 5.72
CA LEU A 110 -8.44 19.52 6.44
C LEU A 110 -8.24 19.74 7.95
N GLU A 111 -7.16 19.25 8.55
CA GLU A 111 -6.84 19.52 9.96
C GLU A 111 -6.70 21.02 10.23
N GLU A 112 -6.07 21.73 9.29
CA GLU A 112 -5.88 23.18 9.37
C GLU A 112 -7.11 23.97 8.89
N HIS A 113 -7.71 23.60 7.76
CA HIS A 113 -8.68 24.43 7.05
C HIS A 113 -10.15 24.05 7.28
N LEU A 114 -10.45 22.84 7.76
CA LEU A 114 -11.82 22.45 8.10
C LEU A 114 -12.26 23.18 9.38
N PRO A 115 -13.25 24.08 9.33
CA PRO A 115 -13.69 24.81 10.52
C PRO A 115 -14.34 23.85 11.51
N LYS A 116 -14.43 24.24 12.79
CA LYS A 116 -15.23 23.47 13.76
C LYS A 116 -16.72 23.71 13.49
N ALA A 117 -17.52 22.66 13.59
CA ALA A 117 -18.96 22.78 13.56
C ALA A 117 -19.43 23.67 14.73
N SER A 118 -20.41 24.52 14.45
CA SER A 118 -20.86 25.62 15.29
C SER A 118 -22.27 25.41 15.86
N GLN A 119 -23.14 24.68 15.16
CA GLN A 119 -24.57 24.54 15.46
C GLN A 119 -25.01 23.10 15.70
N GLY A 120 -24.12 22.11 15.54
CA GLY A 120 -24.41 20.69 15.78
C GLY A 120 -25.32 20.05 14.72
N ASN A 121 -25.63 20.78 13.65
CA ASN A 121 -26.46 20.34 12.52
C ASN A 121 -25.71 20.45 11.18
N GLU A 122 -24.40 20.62 11.23
CA GLU A 122 -23.53 20.59 10.06
C GLU A 122 -23.13 19.15 9.69
N PHE A 123 -23.10 18.87 8.39
CA PHE A 123 -22.82 17.55 7.85
C PHE A 123 -21.54 17.54 7.01
N ALA A 124 -20.76 16.46 7.14
CA ALA A 124 -19.63 16.17 6.27
C ALA A 124 -19.95 14.97 5.39
N LEU A 125 -20.13 15.19 4.08
CA LEU A 125 -20.49 14.16 3.12
C LEU A 125 -19.26 13.54 2.46
N PHE A 126 -19.10 12.23 2.63
CA PHE A 126 -18.09 11.40 1.99
C PHE A 126 -18.75 10.59 0.86
N PRO A 127 -18.64 11.05 -0.40
CA PRO A 127 -19.20 10.31 -1.54
C PRO A 127 -18.39 9.04 -1.80
N GLY A 128 -19.06 7.91 -2.03
CA GLY A 128 -18.41 6.62 -2.26
C GLY A 128 -17.44 6.59 -3.45
N GLN A 129 -17.52 7.56 -4.36
CA GLN A 129 -16.55 7.69 -5.45
C GLN A 129 -15.16 8.13 -4.99
N ILE A 130 -15.06 8.90 -3.90
CA ILE A 130 -13.78 9.31 -3.29
C ILE A 130 -13.20 8.18 -2.46
N LEU A 131 -14.07 7.38 -1.82
CA LEU A 131 -13.66 6.26 -0.98
C LEU A 131 -13.22 5.03 -1.79
N HIS A 132 -13.56 4.96 -3.08
CA HIS A 132 -13.27 3.80 -3.94
C HIS A 132 -11.78 3.67 -4.21
N ASN A 133 -11.19 2.51 -3.91
CA ASN A 133 -9.75 2.22 -4.00
C ASN A 133 -8.85 3.16 -3.16
N ALA A 134 -9.42 3.89 -2.21
CA ALA A 134 -8.64 4.69 -1.27
C ALA A 134 -8.07 3.80 -0.15
N PRO A 135 -6.88 4.09 0.40
CA PRO A 135 -6.35 3.37 1.55
C PRO A 135 -7.34 3.39 2.72
N VAL A 136 -7.49 2.24 3.38
CA VAL A 136 -8.43 2.02 4.50
C VAL A 136 -8.16 3.01 5.64
N GLU A 137 -6.88 3.30 5.90
CA GLU A 137 -6.39 4.23 6.91
C GLU A 137 -6.85 5.65 6.61
N VAL A 138 -6.74 6.08 5.35
CA VAL A 138 -7.16 7.41 4.88
C VAL A 138 -8.67 7.58 5.06
N ILE A 139 -9.46 6.57 4.66
CA ILE A 139 -10.93 6.58 4.82
C ILE A 139 -11.31 6.75 6.31
N LEU A 140 -10.71 5.94 7.18
CA LEU A 140 -10.95 5.97 8.62
C LEU A 140 -10.62 7.35 9.21
N ARG A 141 -9.45 7.89 8.87
CA ARG A 141 -8.95 9.17 9.39
C ARG A 141 -9.79 10.34 8.91
N LEU A 142 -10.17 10.40 7.64
CA LEU A 142 -11.02 11.46 7.10
C LEU A 142 -12.38 11.53 7.82
N ILE A 143 -13.04 10.38 8.03
CA ILE A 143 -14.33 10.34 8.73
C ILE A 143 -14.16 10.71 10.20
N LYS A 144 -13.12 10.21 10.88
CA LYS A 144 -12.83 10.54 12.29
C LYS A 144 -12.47 12.02 12.46
N LEU A 145 -11.72 12.60 11.53
CA LEU A 145 -11.35 14.02 11.53
C LEU A 145 -12.59 14.91 11.52
N ALA A 146 -13.50 14.68 10.56
CA ALA A 146 -14.74 15.45 10.46
C ALA A 146 -15.59 15.32 11.73
N LYS A 147 -15.70 14.12 12.31
CA LYS A 147 -16.36 13.91 13.61
C LYS A 147 -15.67 14.68 14.74
N GLY A 148 -14.34 14.65 14.81
CA GLY A 148 -13.55 15.37 15.81
C GLY A 148 -13.73 16.89 15.73
N LYS A 149 -14.04 17.41 14.53
CA LYS A 149 -14.42 18.81 14.29
C LYS A 149 -15.91 19.10 14.57
N GLY A 150 -16.70 18.10 14.97
CA GLY A 150 -18.10 18.23 15.38
C GLY A 150 -19.15 18.02 14.28
N TYR A 151 -18.75 17.61 13.07
CA TYR A 151 -19.69 17.34 11.97
C TYR A 151 -20.38 15.99 12.13
N LYS A 152 -21.66 15.94 11.73
CA LYS A 152 -22.37 14.68 11.47
C LYS A 152 -21.85 14.08 10.16
N THR A 153 -21.24 12.91 10.21
CA THR A 153 -20.63 12.32 9.01
C THR A 153 -21.63 11.50 8.20
N VAL A 154 -21.65 11.72 6.90
CA VAL A 154 -22.55 11.08 5.94
C VAL A 154 -21.72 10.29 4.95
N VAL A 155 -21.95 8.99 4.85
CA VAL A 155 -21.32 8.14 3.84
C VAL A 155 -22.38 7.75 2.83
N ASN A 156 -22.14 8.08 1.56
CA ASN A 156 -22.99 7.66 0.44
C ASN A 156 -22.30 6.50 -0.28
N TYR A 157 -22.69 5.27 0.06
CA TYR A 157 -22.08 4.07 -0.48
C TYR A 157 -22.42 3.88 -1.97
N ARG A 158 -21.54 3.20 -2.72
CA ARG A 158 -21.67 2.98 -4.17
C ARG A 158 -21.11 1.63 -4.63
N PRO A 159 -21.63 1.04 -5.72
CA PRO A 159 -21.07 -0.17 -6.31
C PRO A 159 -19.64 0.08 -6.79
N GLY A 160 -18.75 -0.85 -6.49
CA GLY A 160 -17.32 -0.75 -6.77
C GLY A 160 -16.47 -0.49 -5.54
N LEU A 161 -17.02 0.04 -4.43
CA LEU A 161 -16.29 0.08 -3.17
C LEU A 161 -15.90 -1.36 -2.78
N GLY A 162 -14.60 -1.62 -2.62
CA GLY A 162 -14.15 -2.93 -2.18
C GLY A 162 -14.66 -3.23 -0.77
N LEU A 163 -14.65 -4.52 -0.42
CA LEU A 163 -15.00 -4.96 0.93
C LEU A 163 -14.13 -4.29 2.02
N PRO A 164 -12.81 -4.03 1.81
CA PRO A 164 -11.98 -3.31 2.77
C PRO A 164 -12.43 -1.87 3.03
N GLU A 165 -12.67 -1.08 1.98
CA GLU A 165 -13.09 0.33 2.09
C GLU A 165 -14.47 0.45 2.73
N MET A 166 -15.35 -0.50 2.44
CA MET A 166 -16.65 -0.62 3.07
C MET A 166 -16.52 -0.84 4.58
N LYS A 167 -15.70 -1.82 4.98
CA LYS A 167 -15.42 -2.10 6.39
C LYS A 167 -14.79 -0.89 7.07
N ALA A 168 -13.88 -0.19 6.40
CA ALA A 168 -13.26 1.05 6.89
C ALA A 168 -14.31 2.12 7.19
N ALA A 169 -15.17 2.43 6.21
CA ALA A 169 -16.22 3.43 6.36
C ALA A 169 -17.19 3.06 7.49
N LEU A 170 -17.62 1.80 7.59
CA LEU A 170 -18.50 1.31 8.65
C LEU A 170 -17.84 1.36 10.04
N SER A 171 -16.55 1.01 10.12
CA SER A 171 -15.76 1.03 11.37
C SER A 171 -15.60 2.45 11.94
N ALA A 172 -15.68 3.47 11.09
CA ALA A 172 -15.71 4.86 11.52
C ALA A 172 -17.08 5.29 12.12
N SER A 173 -18.07 4.39 12.15
CA SER A 173 -19.45 4.57 12.65
C SER A 173 -20.14 5.84 12.14
N PRO A 174 -20.27 6.07 10.83
CA PRO A 174 -20.80 7.33 10.30
C PRO A 174 -22.18 7.65 10.89
N THR A 175 -22.49 8.94 11.02
CA THR A 175 -23.80 9.36 11.52
C THR A 175 -24.91 8.91 10.56
N VAL A 176 -24.73 9.13 9.27
CA VAL A 176 -25.69 8.72 8.24
C VAL A 176 -25.00 7.80 7.23
N LEU A 177 -25.61 6.65 6.93
CA LEU A 177 -25.18 5.78 5.83
C LEU A 177 -26.31 5.68 4.80
N GLN A 178 -26.07 6.16 3.58
CA GLN A 178 -27.02 6.00 2.48
C GLN A 178 -26.54 4.90 1.54
N THR A 179 -27.45 4.00 1.21
CA THR A 179 -27.25 2.88 0.28
C THR A 179 -28.41 2.79 -0.72
N ASN A 180 -28.24 2.01 -1.78
CA ASN A 180 -29.33 1.48 -2.61
C ASN A 180 -29.54 -0.03 -2.35
N LEU A 181 -30.50 -0.65 -3.03
CA LEU A 181 -30.80 -2.07 -2.83
C LEU A 181 -29.63 -3.00 -3.20
N ASP A 182 -28.99 -2.78 -4.34
CA ASP A 182 -27.86 -3.59 -4.83
C ASP A 182 -26.66 -3.47 -3.89
N GLU A 183 -26.45 -2.26 -3.38
CA GLU A 183 -25.43 -1.95 -2.37
C GLU A 183 -25.72 -2.65 -1.04
N LEU A 184 -26.97 -2.65 -0.57
CA LEU A 184 -27.36 -3.37 0.65
C LEU A 184 -27.19 -4.89 0.50
N ILE A 185 -27.48 -5.44 -0.69
CA ILE A 185 -27.22 -6.84 -1.04
C ILE A 185 -25.74 -7.15 -0.88
N GLN A 186 -24.89 -6.30 -1.46
CA GLN A 186 -23.44 -6.46 -1.42
C GLN A 186 -22.88 -6.37 0.00
N ILE A 187 -23.31 -5.36 0.78
CA ILE A 187 -22.87 -5.20 2.18
C ILE A 187 -23.41 -6.34 3.06
N GLY A 188 -24.63 -6.78 2.78
CA GLY A 188 -25.35 -7.73 3.60
C GLY A 188 -24.97 -9.19 3.39
N GLY A 189 -24.36 -9.53 2.25
CA GLY A 189 -24.01 -10.91 1.89
C GLY A 189 -25.23 -11.82 1.74
N VAL A 190 -26.35 -11.27 1.26
CA VAL A 190 -27.64 -11.99 1.14
C VAL A 190 -27.99 -12.17 -0.33
N GLU A 191 -28.51 -13.34 -0.70
CA GLU A 191 -29.01 -13.60 -2.06
C GLU A 191 -30.07 -12.57 -2.48
N PRO A 192 -29.99 -11.99 -3.71
CA PRO A 192 -30.95 -10.99 -4.18
C PRO A 192 -32.42 -11.41 -4.09
N SER A 193 -32.69 -12.72 -4.18
CA SER A 193 -34.03 -13.33 -4.07
C SER A 193 -34.70 -13.10 -2.72
N VAL A 194 -33.94 -12.83 -1.65
CA VAL A 194 -34.48 -12.52 -0.32
C VAL A 194 -35.14 -11.14 -0.31
N PHE A 195 -34.53 -10.17 -1.00
CA PHE A 195 -35.04 -8.81 -1.06
C PHE A 195 -35.98 -8.54 -2.22
N ILE A 196 -36.13 -9.47 -3.16
CA ILE A 196 -37.02 -9.34 -4.30
C ILE A 196 -38.07 -10.43 -4.28
N ARG A 197 -39.33 -10.04 -4.05
CA ARG A 197 -40.48 -10.96 -4.10
C ARG A 197 -41.40 -10.55 -5.24
N ASN A 198 -41.64 -11.45 -6.19
CA ASN A 198 -42.48 -11.21 -7.37
C ASN A 198 -42.08 -9.94 -8.16
N GLY A 199 -40.77 -9.71 -8.33
CA GLY A 199 -40.24 -8.54 -9.04
C GLY A 199 -40.43 -7.20 -8.32
N ARG A 200 -40.68 -7.21 -7.01
CA ARG A 200 -40.82 -6.00 -6.17
C ARG A 200 -39.94 -6.10 -4.91
N PRO A 201 -39.45 -4.97 -4.39
CA PRO A 201 -38.70 -4.94 -3.13
C PRO A 201 -39.53 -5.50 -1.96
N ASN A 202 -38.95 -6.44 -1.22
CA ASN A 202 -39.50 -6.96 0.02
C ASN A 202 -39.12 -6.02 1.18
N ILE A 203 -39.99 -5.05 1.45
CA ILE A 203 -39.74 -3.96 2.40
C ILE A 203 -39.34 -4.48 3.79
N ASN A 204 -39.97 -5.55 4.29
CA ASN A 204 -39.69 -6.07 5.63
C ASN A 204 -38.27 -6.66 5.71
N GLU A 205 -37.87 -7.51 4.76
CA GLU A 205 -36.53 -8.11 4.75
C GLU A 205 -35.42 -7.07 4.57
N ILE A 206 -35.64 -6.11 3.66
CA ILE A 206 -34.71 -4.99 3.44
C ILE A 206 -34.55 -4.17 4.73
N THR A 207 -35.67 -3.86 5.38
CA THR A 207 -35.71 -3.07 6.62
C THR A 207 -35.01 -3.80 7.77
N ASN A 208 -35.26 -5.10 7.93
CA ASN A 208 -34.61 -5.94 8.94
C ASN A 208 -33.10 -5.97 8.75
N LYS A 209 -32.63 -6.15 7.50
CA LYS A 209 -31.19 -6.16 7.21
C LYS A 209 -30.55 -4.81 7.47
N ALA A 210 -31.18 -3.73 7.03
CA ALA A 210 -30.70 -2.37 7.30
C ALA A 210 -30.63 -2.08 8.81
N ALA A 211 -31.64 -2.51 9.58
CA ALA A 211 -31.66 -2.36 11.03
C ALA A 211 -30.55 -3.17 11.72
N ALA A 212 -30.30 -4.40 11.28
CA ALA A 212 -29.19 -5.21 11.79
C ALA A 212 -27.84 -4.52 11.53
N LEU A 213 -27.60 -4.07 10.30
CA LEU A 213 -26.34 -3.39 9.93
C LEU A 213 -26.15 -2.08 10.72
N ALA A 214 -27.21 -1.29 10.88
CA ALA A 214 -27.15 -0.05 11.63
C ALA A 214 -26.83 -0.29 13.11
N LYS A 215 -27.50 -1.27 13.75
CA LYS A 215 -27.24 -1.71 15.12
C LYS A 215 -25.80 -2.20 15.31
N GLU A 216 -25.32 -3.05 14.40
CA GLU A 216 -23.98 -3.66 14.44
C GLU A 216 -22.87 -2.61 14.38
N ASN A 217 -23.03 -1.58 13.54
CA ASN A 217 -21.99 -0.60 13.23
C ASN A 217 -22.19 0.75 13.95
N ASN A 218 -23.15 0.83 14.87
CA ASN A 218 -23.46 2.03 15.65
C ASN A 218 -23.79 3.25 14.78
N ILE A 219 -24.53 3.02 13.69
CA ILE A 219 -24.94 4.05 12.73
C ILE A 219 -26.21 4.71 13.26
N GLN A 220 -26.23 6.04 13.34
CA GLN A 220 -27.40 6.78 13.85
C GLN A 220 -28.59 6.66 12.89
N THR A 221 -28.36 6.89 11.60
CA THR A 221 -29.40 6.82 10.57
C THR A 221 -28.90 6.04 9.35
N MET A 222 -29.61 5.00 8.93
CA MET A 222 -29.34 4.28 7.69
C MET A 222 -30.48 4.48 6.70
N ILE A 223 -30.17 4.88 5.46
CA ILE A 223 -31.13 5.11 4.39
C ILE A 223 -30.89 4.11 3.27
N VAL A 224 -31.96 3.42 2.84
CA VAL A 224 -31.93 2.50 1.69
C VAL A 224 -32.87 3.02 0.61
N THR A 225 -32.32 3.44 -0.52
CA THR A 225 -33.09 3.92 -1.68
C THR A 225 -33.56 2.74 -2.52
N LEU A 226 -34.85 2.74 -2.91
CA LEU A 226 -35.51 1.68 -3.67
C LEU A 226 -35.97 2.17 -5.05
N GLY A 227 -35.36 3.23 -5.57
CA GLY A 227 -35.73 3.85 -6.84
C GLY A 227 -37.20 4.28 -6.87
N ARG A 228 -37.96 3.83 -7.89
CA ARG A 228 -39.38 4.15 -8.07
C ARG A 228 -40.31 3.71 -6.93
N TYR A 229 -39.81 2.91 -5.99
CA TYR A 229 -40.59 2.48 -4.82
C TYR A 229 -40.44 3.42 -3.63
N GLY A 230 -39.45 4.33 -3.61
CA GLY A 230 -39.20 5.27 -2.53
C GLY A 230 -37.97 4.90 -1.72
N ALA A 231 -38.01 5.03 -0.38
CA ALA A 231 -36.88 4.74 0.49
C ALA A 231 -37.29 4.29 1.89
N ILE A 232 -36.39 3.57 2.54
CA ILE A 232 -36.47 3.17 3.95
C ILE A 232 -35.45 3.99 4.73
N ALA A 233 -35.83 4.49 5.91
CA ALA A 233 -34.89 4.97 6.91
C ALA A 233 -34.99 4.10 8.16
N VAL A 234 -33.86 3.68 8.69
CA VAL A 234 -33.71 3.09 10.02
C VAL A 234 -32.96 4.11 10.86
N ASP A 235 -33.57 4.58 11.95
CA ASP A 235 -33.01 5.62 12.80
C ASP A 235 -33.01 5.20 14.27
N ARG A 236 -31.96 5.60 14.99
CA ARG A 236 -31.79 5.30 16.41
C ARG A 236 -32.34 6.43 17.28
N GLU A 237 -33.44 6.17 17.96
CA GLU A 237 -34.02 7.12 18.91
C GLU A 237 -33.28 7.16 20.25
N THR A 238 -33.64 8.15 21.06
CA THR A 238 -33.23 8.27 22.47
C THR A 238 -33.48 6.96 23.22
N GLY A 239 -32.46 6.47 23.94
CA GLY A 239 -32.51 5.15 24.60
C GLY A 239 -31.96 4.00 23.76
N GLY A 240 -31.47 4.27 22.54
CA GLY A 240 -30.75 3.28 21.72
C GLY A 240 -31.67 2.33 20.92
N ILE A 241 -32.97 2.59 20.92
CA ILE A 241 -33.96 1.80 20.19
C ILE A 241 -33.96 2.25 18.73
N TYR A 242 -33.86 1.29 17.81
CA TYR A 242 -33.99 1.57 16.38
C TYR A 242 -35.45 1.46 15.96
N LYS A 243 -35.91 2.43 15.18
CA LYS A 243 -37.18 2.40 14.47
C LYS A 243 -36.93 2.51 12.98
N ALA A 244 -37.85 1.99 12.19
CA ALA A 244 -37.77 2.11 10.74
C ALA A 244 -39.07 2.68 10.16
N LEU A 245 -38.93 3.41 9.07
CA LEU A 245 -40.05 3.93 8.32
C LEU A 245 -39.79 3.81 6.82
N TYR A 246 -40.83 3.45 6.07
CA TYR A 246 -40.82 3.33 4.62
C TYR A 246 -41.67 4.44 4.01
N VAL A 247 -41.08 5.24 3.13
CA VAL A 247 -41.75 6.31 2.39
C VAL A 247 -41.89 5.92 0.92
N ARG A 248 -43.11 6.02 0.38
CA ARG A 248 -43.41 5.70 -1.02
C ARG A 248 -43.15 6.89 -1.95
N ALA A 249 -42.45 6.64 -3.06
CA ALA A 249 -42.31 7.62 -4.14
C ALA A 249 -43.64 7.86 -4.88
N ALA A 250 -43.81 9.03 -5.50
CA ALA A 250 -44.94 9.28 -6.40
C ALA A 250 -44.81 8.44 -7.68
N LYS A 251 -45.94 8.05 -8.26
CA LYS A 251 -45.95 7.38 -9.56
C LYS A 251 -45.79 8.43 -10.66
N ILE A 252 -44.65 8.40 -11.34
CA ILE A 252 -44.31 9.31 -12.44
C ILE A 252 -43.76 8.52 -13.63
N LYS A 253 -43.79 9.13 -14.82
CA LYS A 253 -43.03 8.64 -15.97
C LYS A 253 -41.58 9.09 -15.79
N GLN A 254 -40.70 8.14 -15.47
CA GLN A 254 -39.28 8.39 -15.27
C GLN A 254 -38.63 8.82 -16.60
N LYS A 255 -37.90 9.93 -16.58
CA LYS A 255 -37.18 10.48 -17.75
C LYS A 255 -35.66 10.37 -17.62
N GLY A 256 -35.16 10.17 -16.40
CA GLY A 256 -33.74 10.02 -16.10
C GLY A 256 -33.53 9.14 -14.87
N ASP A 257 -32.36 8.51 -14.79
CA ASP A 257 -32.02 7.52 -13.75
C ASP A 257 -30.80 7.99 -12.91
N VAL A 258 -30.14 9.07 -13.31
CA VAL A 258 -28.86 9.49 -12.75
C VAL A 258 -29.06 10.55 -11.68
N GLY A 259 -28.49 10.33 -10.49
CA GLY A 259 -28.51 11.31 -9.40
C GLY A 259 -29.78 11.32 -8.55
N ILE A 260 -30.72 10.39 -8.77
CA ILE A 260 -31.94 10.25 -7.94
C ILE A 260 -31.58 10.03 -6.47
N GLY A 261 -30.65 9.11 -6.18
CA GLY A 261 -30.20 8.83 -4.83
C GLY A 261 -29.46 10.00 -4.18
N ASP A 262 -28.66 10.73 -4.97
CA ASP A 262 -27.95 11.93 -4.50
C ASP A 262 -28.92 13.07 -4.20
N ALA A 263 -29.96 13.21 -5.03
CA ALA A 263 -31.02 14.19 -4.81
C ALA A 263 -31.87 13.88 -3.59
N LEU A 264 -32.14 12.59 -3.36
CA LEU A 264 -32.78 12.13 -2.15
C LEU A 264 -31.93 12.44 -0.92
N LEU A 265 -30.63 12.15 -0.97
CA LEU A 265 -29.71 12.46 0.12
C LEU A 265 -29.63 13.97 0.37
N GLY A 266 -29.51 14.79 -0.68
CA GLY A 266 -29.51 16.25 -0.57
C GLY A 266 -30.77 16.79 0.09
N GLY A 267 -31.95 16.40 -0.40
CA GLY A 267 -33.23 16.82 0.19
C GLY A 267 -33.43 16.33 1.63
N PHE A 268 -32.94 15.12 1.94
CA PHE A 268 -32.93 14.60 3.30
C PHE A 268 -32.04 15.47 4.23
N LEU A 269 -30.81 15.77 3.81
CA LEU A 269 -29.87 16.56 4.60
C LEU A 269 -30.33 18.00 4.79
N VAL A 270 -31.06 18.58 3.83
CA VAL A 270 -31.70 19.90 3.99
C VAL A 270 -32.60 19.90 5.23
N LYS A 271 -33.55 18.98 5.29
CA LYS A 271 -34.48 18.90 6.43
C LYS A 271 -33.79 18.54 7.74
N MET A 272 -32.80 17.65 7.70
CA MET A 272 -32.02 17.34 8.90
C MET A 272 -31.21 18.54 9.40
N SER A 273 -30.73 19.41 8.51
CA SER A 273 -30.01 20.64 8.90
C SER A 273 -30.93 21.70 9.51
N GLU A 274 -32.20 21.74 9.07
CA GLU A 274 -33.27 22.57 9.64
C GLU A 274 -33.77 22.06 11.01
N GLY A 275 -33.34 20.87 11.44
CA GLY A 275 -33.77 20.25 12.70
C GLY A 275 -35.11 19.52 12.60
N SER A 276 -35.60 19.24 11.39
CA SER A 276 -36.78 18.40 11.19
C SER A 276 -36.56 16.97 11.70
N ASP A 277 -37.67 16.29 11.99
CA ASP A 277 -37.64 14.87 12.33
C ASP A 277 -37.30 13.99 11.12
N ILE A 278 -36.95 12.73 11.39
CA ILE A 278 -36.56 11.75 10.37
C ILE A 278 -37.68 11.48 9.35
N ARG A 279 -38.94 11.58 9.77
CA ARG A 279 -40.11 11.31 8.93
C ARG A 279 -40.25 12.41 7.89
N GLU A 280 -40.23 13.67 8.30
CA GLU A 280 -40.27 14.82 7.41
C GLU A 280 -39.05 14.81 6.47
N ALA A 281 -37.86 14.56 7.02
CA ALA A 281 -36.63 14.51 6.23
C ALA A 281 -36.66 13.41 5.15
N LEU A 282 -37.14 12.20 5.46
CA LEU A 282 -37.24 11.14 4.45
C LEU A 282 -38.34 11.42 3.41
N ILE A 283 -39.48 11.97 3.81
CA ILE A 283 -40.53 12.41 2.86
C ILE A 283 -39.94 13.40 1.87
N TYR A 284 -39.20 14.39 2.38
CA TYR A 284 -38.59 15.42 1.56
C TYR A 284 -37.50 14.88 0.64
N GLY A 285 -36.64 14.00 1.16
CA GLY A 285 -35.65 13.30 0.34
C GLY A 285 -36.30 12.50 -0.79
N VAL A 286 -37.30 11.67 -0.49
CA VAL A 286 -37.99 10.89 -1.54
C VAL A 286 -38.67 11.80 -2.56
N ALA A 287 -39.23 12.93 -2.14
CA ALA A 287 -39.81 13.93 -3.04
C ALA A 287 -38.74 14.55 -3.95
N SER A 288 -37.59 14.93 -3.41
CA SER A 288 -36.45 15.47 -4.17
C SER A 288 -35.93 14.47 -5.22
N GLY A 289 -35.70 13.22 -4.82
CA GLY A 289 -35.33 12.15 -5.74
C GLY A 289 -36.38 11.89 -6.81
N THR A 290 -37.67 11.90 -6.45
CA THR A 290 -38.78 11.69 -7.40
C THR A 290 -38.92 12.85 -8.38
N ALA A 291 -38.74 14.10 -7.93
CA ALA A 291 -38.77 15.28 -8.79
C ALA A 291 -37.61 15.26 -9.79
N THR A 292 -36.41 14.88 -9.32
CA THR A 292 -35.23 14.66 -10.17
C THR A 292 -35.47 13.57 -11.22
N ALA A 293 -36.09 12.45 -10.85
CA ALA A 293 -36.44 11.38 -11.79
C ALA A 293 -37.43 11.80 -12.90
N ALA A 294 -38.14 12.91 -12.73
CA ALA A 294 -39.04 13.49 -13.73
C ALA A 294 -38.30 14.38 -14.76
N LYS A 295 -37.02 14.69 -14.54
CA LYS A 295 -36.15 15.45 -15.44
C LYS A 295 -35.40 14.51 -16.40
N PRO A 296 -35.09 14.96 -17.63
CA PRO A 296 -34.33 14.15 -18.58
C PRO A 296 -32.83 14.08 -18.22
N GLY A 297 -32.20 12.94 -18.53
CA GLY A 297 -30.73 12.82 -18.53
C GLY A 297 -30.09 12.87 -17.14
N ILE A 298 -29.26 13.88 -16.91
CA ILE A 298 -28.45 14.09 -15.69
C ILE A 298 -28.88 15.32 -14.88
N GLU A 299 -29.90 16.03 -15.33
CA GLU A 299 -30.48 17.18 -14.64
C GLU A 299 -31.02 16.78 -13.27
N ILE A 300 -30.82 17.67 -12.30
CA ILE A 300 -31.35 17.55 -10.94
C ILE A 300 -32.43 18.61 -10.75
N GLU A 301 -33.51 18.27 -10.03
CA GLU A 301 -34.49 19.29 -9.67
C GLU A 301 -33.95 20.09 -8.49
N THR A 302 -33.75 21.39 -8.70
CA THR A 302 -33.23 22.32 -7.69
C THR A 302 -34.29 23.31 -7.23
N ASP A 303 -35.46 23.38 -7.87
CA ASP A 303 -36.53 24.29 -7.48
C ASP A 303 -37.24 23.81 -6.18
N PRO A 304 -37.13 24.56 -5.07
CA PRO A 304 -37.82 24.25 -3.82
C PRO A 304 -39.33 24.06 -3.97
N GLU A 305 -39.99 24.86 -4.82
CA GLU A 305 -41.43 24.78 -5.01
C GLU A 305 -41.83 23.52 -5.77
N ALA A 306 -41.04 23.11 -6.75
CA ALA A 306 -41.25 21.86 -7.48
C ALA A 306 -41.11 20.63 -6.54
N ILE A 307 -40.09 20.61 -5.68
CA ILE A 307 -39.89 19.54 -4.69
C ILE A 307 -41.04 19.53 -3.67
N GLN A 308 -41.45 20.69 -3.16
CA GLN A 308 -42.61 20.80 -2.26
C GLN A 308 -43.92 20.39 -2.97
N GLY A 309 -44.05 20.70 -4.26
CA GLY A 309 -45.13 20.22 -5.11
C GLY A 309 -45.16 18.69 -5.22
N MET A 310 -43.99 18.06 -5.28
CA MET A 310 -43.85 16.61 -5.25
C MET A 310 -44.26 16.01 -3.90
N VAL A 311 -43.91 16.65 -2.78
CA VAL A 311 -44.40 16.25 -1.44
C VAL A 311 -45.94 16.25 -1.41
N ARG A 312 -46.58 17.35 -1.84
CA ARG A 312 -48.05 17.46 -1.92
C ARG A 312 -48.66 16.40 -2.84
N ARG A 313 -47.99 16.06 -3.93
CA ARG A 313 -48.42 14.98 -4.84
C ARG A 313 -48.34 13.61 -4.17
N MET A 314 -47.23 13.30 -3.49
CA MET A 314 -47.05 12.06 -2.74
C MET A 314 -48.12 11.90 -1.65
N GLN A 315 -48.40 12.97 -0.89
CA GLN A 315 -49.46 13.01 0.12
C GLN A 315 -50.84 12.75 -0.48
N ARG A 316 -51.20 13.43 -1.58
CA ARG A 316 -52.49 13.18 -2.27
C ARG A 316 -52.61 11.76 -2.84
N GLN A 317 -51.51 11.22 -3.37
CA GLN A 317 -51.53 9.93 -4.03
C GLN A 317 -51.62 8.75 -3.05
N TRP A 318 -50.96 8.86 -1.90
CA TRP A 318 -50.83 7.75 -0.95
C TRP A 318 -51.62 7.94 0.35
N GLY A 319 -52.00 9.18 0.70
CA GLY A 319 -52.68 9.49 1.96
C GLY A 319 -51.90 8.95 3.16
N GLU A 320 -52.60 8.25 4.06
CA GLU A 320 -51.99 7.58 5.22
C GLU A 320 -50.96 6.52 4.85
N ARG A 321 -51.01 5.95 3.63
CA ARG A 321 -50.05 4.93 3.17
C ARG A 321 -48.73 5.52 2.68
N LEU A 322 -48.58 6.85 2.69
CA LEU A 322 -47.35 7.52 2.27
C LEU A 322 -46.15 7.04 3.09
N VAL A 323 -46.35 6.96 4.41
CA VAL A 323 -45.37 6.48 5.37
C VAL A 323 -45.89 5.21 6.00
N THR A 324 -45.03 4.20 6.14
CA THR A 324 -45.32 2.98 6.88
C THR A 324 -44.28 2.83 7.97
N ASP A 325 -44.70 2.87 9.23
CA ASP A 325 -43.84 2.56 10.37
C ASP A 325 -43.61 1.04 10.44
N ILE A 326 -42.36 0.65 10.68
CA ILE A 326 -41.92 -0.74 10.75
C ILE A 326 -41.19 -0.93 12.08
N ASP A 327 -41.70 -1.84 12.90
CA ASP A 327 -41.04 -2.21 14.15
C ASP A 327 -39.82 -3.08 13.87
N VAL A 328 -38.65 -2.58 14.25
CA VAL A 328 -37.36 -3.28 14.15
C VAL A 328 -36.68 -3.41 15.52
N SER A 329 -37.42 -3.14 16.61
CA SER A 329 -36.90 -3.21 17.97
C SER A 329 -36.36 -4.61 18.30
N SER A 330 -37.07 -5.65 17.86
CA SER A 330 -36.78 -7.07 18.07
C SER A 330 -35.80 -7.70 17.08
N VAL A 331 -35.32 -6.95 16.07
CA VAL A 331 -34.33 -7.47 15.10
C VAL A 331 -33.04 -7.84 15.86
N ASN A 332 -32.79 -9.14 15.97
CA ASN A 332 -31.60 -9.72 16.58
C ASN A 332 -30.38 -9.51 15.67
N VAL A 333 -29.27 -9.12 16.28
CA VAL A 333 -27.97 -9.10 15.62
C VAL A 333 -27.48 -10.54 15.53
N SER A 334 -27.59 -11.19 14.36
CA SER A 334 -26.91 -12.46 14.14
C SER A 334 -25.41 -12.18 14.00
N VAL A 335 -24.63 -12.74 14.92
CA VAL A 335 -23.18 -12.56 15.01
C VAL A 335 -22.51 -13.11 13.75
N ALA A 336 -22.38 -12.29 12.71
CA ALA A 336 -21.63 -12.66 11.50
C ALA A 336 -20.84 -11.51 10.84
N LEU A 337 -20.89 -10.28 11.37
CA LEU A 337 -20.05 -9.16 10.91
C LEU A 337 -19.54 -8.35 12.12
N LEU A 338 -18.72 -8.98 12.97
CA LEU A 338 -17.93 -8.26 13.97
C LEU A 338 -16.86 -7.41 13.27
N VAL A 339 -17.24 -6.22 12.81
CA VAL A 339 -16.33 -5.13 12.45
C VAL A 339 -15.92 -4.41 13.73
N LYS A 340 -15.25 -5.11 14.67
CA LYS A 340 -14.80 -4.52 15.94
C LYS A 340 -13.29 -4.44 16.10
N ASP A 341 -12.52 -5.28 15.40
CA ASP A 341 -11.08 -5.22 15.49
C ASP A 341 -10.52 -4.55 14.23
N ILE A 342 -10.50 -3.21 14.24
CA ILE A 342 -9.71 -2.44 13.27
C ILE A 342 -8.29 -2.99 13.25
N ASP A 343 -7.71 -3.32 14.42
CA ASP A 343 -6.37 -3.90 14.52
C ASP A 343 -6.25 -5.26 13.81
N LYS A 344 -7.29 -6.10 13.86
CA LYS A 344 -7.31 -7.40 13.18
C LYS A 344 -7.56 -7.26 11.68
N ILE A 345 -8.30 -6.23 11.26
CA ILE A 345 -8.47 -5.87 9.84
C ILE A 345 -7.17 -5.29 9.30
N LEU A 346 -6.49 -4.40 10.03
CA LEU A 346 -5.17 -3.89 9.69
C LEU A 346 -4.12 -5.01 9.68
N LEU A 347 -4.19 -5.96 10.61
CA LEU A 347 -3.35 -7.17 10.62
C LEU A 347 -3.64 -8.06 9.41
N ASN A 348 -4.90 -8.34 9.08
CA ASN A 348 -5.25 -9.16 7.92
C ASN A 348 -4.92 -8.45 6.59
N ILE A 349 -5.04 -7.11 6.52
CA ILE A 349 -4.63 -6.31 5.36
C ILE A 349 -3.11 -6.23 5.28
N ALA A 350 -2.40 -6.12 6.41
CA ALA A 350 -0.96 -6.21 6.44
C ALA A 350 -0.49 -7.62 6.03
N GLU A 351 -1.21 -8.68 6.42
CA GLU A 351 -0.97 -10.05 5.96
C GLU A 351 -1.28 -10.20 4.47
N ASP A 352 -2.41 -9.70 3.95
CA ASP A 352 -2.76 -9.74 2.52
C ASP A 352 -1.81 -8.89 1.66
N ARG A 353 -1.44 -7.68 2.10
CA ARG A 353 -0.41 -6.84 1.45
C ARG A 353 0.96 -7.48 1.53
N SER A 354 1.28 -8.16 2.63
CA SER A 354 2.51 -8.95 2.75
C SER A 354 2.49 -10.14 1.79
N MET A 355 1.34 -10.81 1.60
CA MET A 355 1.18 -11.89 0.64
C MET A 355 1.25 -11.42 -0.81
N GLU A 356 0.68 -10.26 -1.15
CA GLU A 356 0.82 -9.61 -2.46
C GLU A 356 2.28 -9.20 -2.72
N ALA A 357 2.98 -8.64 -1.73
CA ALA A 357 4.40 -8.31 -1.84
C ALA A 357 5.28 -9.56 -2.00
N LEU A 358 4.94 -10.65 -1.32
CA LEU A 358 5.63 -11.94 -1.37
C LEU A 358 5.19 -12.84 -2.53
N GLN A 359 4.31 -12.38 -3.42
CA GLN A 359 3.86 -13.16 -4.58
C GLN A 359 5.04 -13.62 -5.49
N TYR A 360 6.16 -12.89 -5.44
CA TYR A 360 7.38 -13.21 -6.19
C TYR A 360 8.25 -14.27 -5.52
N ILE A 361 8.06 -14.53 -4.23
CA ILE A 361 8.76 -15.57 -3.47
C ILE A 361 7.78 -16.73 -3.28
N THR A 362 7.88 -17.78 -4.08
CA THR A 362 6.98 -18.93 -4.02
C THR A 362 7.44 -20.04 -3.06
N ASN A 363 8.64 -19.92 -2.47
CA ASN A 363 9.14 -20.88 -1.49
C ASN A 363 8.46 -20.64 -0.11
N PRO A 364 7.62 -21.57 0.38
CA PRO A 364 6.81 -21.33 1.59
C PRO A 364 7.65 -21.12 2.85
N SER A 365 8.80 -21.80 2.96
CA SER A 365 9.70 -21.65 4.12
C SER A 365 10.31 -20.26 4.18
N ILE A 366 10.59 -19.65 3.02
CA ILE A 366 11.11 -18.28 2.95
C ILE A 366 10.00 -17.28 3.24
N GLN A 367 8.81 -17.46 2.65
CA GLN A 367 7.65 -16.61 2.95
C GLN A 367 7.38 -16.57 4.45
N GLN A 368 7.32 -17.74 5.09
CA GLN A 368 7.12 -17.86 6.53
C GLN A 368 8.22 -17.13 7.31
N TRP A 369 9.49 -17.37 6.98
CA TRP A 369 10.62 -16.71 7.67
C TRP A 369 10.55 -15.19 7.53
N VAL A 370 10.26 -14.68 6.33
CA VAL A 370 10.15 -13.24 6.07
C VAL A 370 8.96 -12.63 6.83
N GLN A 371 7.81 -13.31 6.88
CA GLN A 371 6.64 -12.86 7.63
C GLN A 371 6.89 -12.84 9.14
N GLU A 372 7.49 -13.90 9.69
CA GLU A 372 7.85 -13.98 11.10
C GLU A 372 8.80 -12.83 11.49
N ARG A 373 9.77 -12.51 10.62
CA ARG A 373 10.67 -11.37 10.83
C ARG A 373 9.96 -10.04 10.67
N ALA A 374 9.10 -9.85 9.67
CA ALA A 374 8.31 -8.63 9.50
C ALA A 374 7.51 -8.30 10.77
N LYS A 375 6.82 -9.32 11.31
CA LYS A 375 6.03 -9.21 12.55
C LYS A 375 6.91 -8.90 13.75
N PHE A 376 8.03 -9.61 13.89
CA PHE A 376 8.97 -9.42 14.99
C PHE A 376 9.60 -8.01 15.01
N LEU A 377 9.89 -7.48 13.84
CA LEU A 377 10.50 -6.16 13.65
C LEU A 377 9.46 -5.03 13.65
N GLU A 378 8.16 -5.34 13.65
CA GLU A 378 7.04 -4.40 13.52
C GLU A 378 7.09 -3.57 12.23
N ALA A 379 7.40 -4.20 11.10
CA ALA A 379 7.51 -3.53 9.81
C ALA A 379 6.15 -2.97 9.34
N GLY A 380 6.15 -1.73 8.84
CA GLY A 380 4.96 -1.07 8.26
C GLY A 380 4.53 -1.63 6.90
N GLY A 381 5.35 -2.49 6.29
CA GLY A 381 5.06 -3.18 5.03
C GLY A 381 6.27 -3.96 4.53
N ILE A 382 6.04 -4.89 3.60
CA ILE A 382 7.08 -5.70 2.95
C ILE A 382 7.17 -5.29 1.49
N GLU A 383 8.39 -5.19 0.95
CA GLU A 383 8.63 -4.99 -0.48
C GLU A 383 9.77 -5.89 -0.95
N VAL A 384 9.47 -6.76 -1.91
CA VAL A 384 10.48 -7.59 -2.57
C VAL A 384 11.08 -6.79 -3.72
N ILE A 385 12.39 -6.61 -3.68
CA ILE A 385 13.14 -5.85 -4.67
C ILE A 385 13.49 -6.74 -5.86
N LYS A 386 13.17 -6.26 -7.06
CA LYS A 386 13.49 -6.92 -8.34
C LYS A 386 14.55 -6.12 -9.08
N ALA A 387 15.14 -6.73 -10.10
CA ALA A 387 16.15 -6.05 -10.93
C ALA A 387 15.64 -4.76 -11.57
N THR A 388 14.40 -4.77 -12.05
CA THR A 388 13.77 -3.62 -12.69
C THR A 388 13.51 -2.45 -11.74
N ASP A 389 13.68 -2.64 -10.43
CA ASP A 389 13.40 -1.61 -9.43
C ASP A 389 14.54 -0.61 -9.23
N GLU A 390 15.75 -0.86 -9.76
CA GLU A 390 16.94 -0.01 -9.49
C GLU A 390 16.68 1.48 -9.72
N LYS A 391 16.17 1.84 -10.91
CA LYS A 391 15.87 3.24 -11.24
C LYS A 391 14.84 3.84 -10.27
N ARG A 392 13.78 3.10 -9.95
CA ARG A 392 12.72 3.54 -9.04
C ARG A 392 13.26 3.74 -7.62
N ILE A 393 14.11 2.83 -7.14
CA ILE A 393 14.74 2.91 -5.81
C ILE A 393 15.67 4.12 -5.71
N LEU A 394 16.49 4.37 -6.73
CA LEU A 394 17.35 5.56 -6.77
C LEU A 394 16.53 6.87 -6.80
N GLU A 395 15.44 6.91 -7.58
CA GLU A 395 14.54 8.07 -7.62
C GLU A 395 13.81 8.28 -6.29
N GLN A 396 13.37 7.20 -5.64
CA GLN A 396 12.77 7.25 -4.30
C GLN A 396 13.77 7.76 -3.26
N ALA A 397 15.00 7.24 -3.27
CA ALA A 397 16.04 7.64 -2.34
C ALA A 397 16.43 9.12 -2.49
N VAL A 398 16.38 9.66 -3.71
CA VAL A 398 16.56 11.10 -3.94
C VAL A 398 15.39 11.91 -3.39
N ARG A 399 14.16 11.46 -3.63
CA ARG A 399 12.95 12.14 -3.13
C ARG A 399 12.89 12.20 -1.60
N GLU A 400 13.30 11.10 -0.95
CA GLU A 400 13.34 10.99 0.51
C GLU A 400 14.59 11.64 1.13
N GLY A 401 15.47 12.24 0.32
CA GLY A 401 16.68 12.92 0.80
C GLY A 401 17.79 11.99 1.30
N VAL A 402 17.65 10.67 1.11
CA VAL A 402 18.67 9.67 1.43
C VAL A 402 19.88 9.80 0.48
N LEU A 403 19.61 10.08 -0.79
CA LEU A 403 20.60 10.32 -1.83
C LEU A 403 20.47 11.73 -2.39
N ILE A 404 21.59 12.32 -2.77
CA ILE A 404 21.64 13.56 -3.54
C ILE A 404 22.10 13.19 -4.94
N LYS A 405 21.28 13.46 -5.95
CA LYS A 405 21.62 13.19 -7.33
C LYS A 405 22.76 14.11 -7.80
N LEU A 406 23.77 13.53 -8.42
CA LEU A 406 24.88 14.22 -9.08
C LEU A 406 24.74 14.09 -10.62
N ALA A 407 25.78 14.47 -11.36
CA ALA A 407 25.86 14.26 -12.81
C ALA A 407 26.08 12.77 -13.17
N ASP A 408 25.85 12.42 -14.44
CA ASP A 408 26.24 11.14 -15.04
C ASP A 408 25.77 9.88 -14.29
N GLY A 409 24.55 9.92 -13.74
CA GLY A 409 23.99 8.79 -12.99
C GLY A 409 24.67 8.52 -11.64
N SER A 410 25.47 9.46 -11.14
CA SER A 410 26.12 9.38 -9.83
C SER A 410 25.23 9.94 -8.72
N TYR A 411 25.45 9.47 -7.50
CA TYR A 411 24.71 9.87 -6.31
C TYR A 411 25.66 10.07 -5.13
N TYR A 412 25.30 10.99 -4.25
CA TYR A 412 26.00 11.27 -3.00
C TYR A 412 25.13 10.90 -1.80
N HIS A 413 25.69 10.13 -0.87
CA HIS A 413 25.09 9.85 0.43
C HIS A 413 25.97 10.44 1.52
N ARG A 414 25.36 11.07 2.54
CA ARG A 414 26.08 11.53 3.73
C ARG A 414 25.68 10.63 4.90
N SER A 415 26.63 9.83 5.38
CA SER A 415 26.39 8.94 6.51
C SER A 415 26.19 9.73 7.81
N HIS A 416 25.60 9.06 8.79
CA HIS A 416 25.47 9.59 10.14
C HIS A 416 26.85 9.76 10.80
N LEU A 417 27.05 10.82 11.59
CA LEU A 417 28.36 11.17 12.16
C LEU A 417 28.93 10.09 13.10
N LYS A 418 28.05 9.30 13.74
CA LYS A 418 28.44 8.21 14.64
C LYS A 418 28.77 6.91 13.88
N ASP A 419 28.40 6.84 12.61
CA ASP A 419 28.42 5.62 11.80
C ASP A 419 29.11 5.85 10.44
N THR A 420 30.44 5.91 10.49
CA THR A 420 31.31 6.33 9.37
C THR A 420 32.35 5.29 8.99
N ALA A 421 32.38 4.14 9.67
CA ALA A 421 33.37 3.10 9.46
C ALA A 421 32.91 1.73 10.00
N ARG A 422 33.60 0.68 9.57
CA ARG A 422 33.42 -0.66 10.12
C ARG A 422 33.77 -0.68 11.62
N ALA A 423 33.01 -1.46 12.39
CA ALA A 423 33.31 -1.70 13.79
C ALA A 423 33.58 -3.19 14.05
N GLU A 424 34.82 -3.50 14.45
CA GLU A 424 35.25 -4.88 14.70
C GLU A 424 34.78 -5.39 16.08
N PHE A 425 34.79 -4.54 17.12
CA PHE A 425 34.35 -4.91 18.48
C PHE A 425 32.92 -5.51 18.55
N PRO A 426 31.89 -4.93 17.91
CA PRO A 426 30.54 -5.51 17.93
C PRO A 426 30.38 -6.72 17.00
N THR A 427 31.41 -7.14 16.25
CA THR A 427 31.31 -8.29 15.34
C THR A 427 31.65 -9.60 16.07
N GLN A 428 30.70 -10.53 16.09
CA GLN A 428 30.75 -11.80 16.81
C GLN A 428 30.54 -13.00 15.86
N VAL A 429 31.09 -14.15 16.22
CA VAL A 429 30.74 -15.45 15.62
C VAL A 429 29.93 -16.23 16.66
N GLY A 430 28.65 -16.48 16.35
CA GLY A 430 27.75 -17.26 17.20
C GLY A 430 27.76 -18.73 16.79
N ASN A 431 28.72 -19.51 17.31
CA ASN A 431 28.76 -20.96 17.11
C ASN A 431 28.67 -21.70 18.46
N SER A 432 28.34 -22.99 18.43
CA SER A 432 28.12 -23.80 19.64
C SER A 432 29.40 -24.22 20.36
N ALA A 433 30.53 -24.29 19.66
CA ALA A 433 31.80 -24.79 20.19
C ALA A 433 32.84 -23.66 20.28
N PRO A 434 33.21 -23.19 21.49
CA PRO A 434 34.19 -22.11 21.66
C PRO A 434 35.52 -22.35 20.94
N ALA A 435 35.94 -23.62 20.81
CA ALA A 435 37.15 -24.01 20.09
C ALA A 435 37.11 -23.69 18.58
N ASP A 436 35.92 -23.71 17.97
CA ASP A 436 35.72 -23.45 16.54
C ASP A 436 35.67 -21.94 16.23
N ALA A 437 35.66 -21.07 17.24
CA ALA A 437 35.76 -19.62 17.04
C ALA A 437 37.10 -19.18 16.48
N GLY A 438 38.18 -19.89 16.83
CA GLY A 438 39.55 -19.47 16.54
C GLY A 438 40.02 -18.30 17.40
N ARG A 439 41.35 -18.05 17.37
CA ARG A 439 42.03 -17.11 18.28
C ARG A 439 41.71 -15.62 18.02
N PHE A 440 41.32 -15.27 16.80
CA PHE A 440 41.23 -13.87 16.35
C PHE A 440 39.79 -13.39 16.14
N ASN A 441 38.79 -14.20 16.51
CA ASN A 441 37.39 -13.81 16.44
C ASN A 441 36.86 -13.45 17.82
N ASN A 442 35.99 -12.43 17.88
CA ASN A 442 35.12 -12.30 19.04
C ASN A 442 34.04 -13.40 18.95
N TRP A 443 33.79 -14.05 20.08
CA TRP A 443 32.88 -15.18 20.15
C TRP A 443 31.92 -15.02 21.31
N MET A 444 30.72 -15.52 21.09
CA MET A 444 29.70 -15.69 22.11
C MET A 444 28.84 -16.90 21.75
N PRO A 445 28.22 -17.58 22.73
CA PRO A 445 27.30 -18.68 22.45
C PRO A 445 26.19 -18.26 21.47
N GLU A 446 25.85 -19.13 20.53
CA GLU A 446 24.82 -18.85 19.51
C GLU A 446 23.49 -18.38 20.12
N GLU A 447 23.02 -19.05 21.18
CA GLU A 447 21.77 -18.70 21.87
C GLU A 447 21.84 -17.31 22.51
N ASP A 448 22.93 -16.99 23.23
CA ASP A 448 23.13 -15.68 23.85
C ASP A 448 23.20 -14.57 22.79
N ALA A 449 23.87 -14.84 21.66
CA ALA A 449 24.01 -13.91 20.55
C ALA A 449 22.67 -13.61 19.89
N ARG A 450 21.89 -14.67 19.66
CA ARG A 450 20.55 -14.58 19.08
C ARG A 450 19.61 -13.83 20.00
N GLN A 451 19.60 -14.16 21.30
CA GLN A 451 18.79 -13.45 22.29
C GLN A 451 19.12 -11.96 22.31
N GLN A 452 20.39 -11.58 22.45
CA GLN A 452 20.79 -10.17 22.48
C GLN A 452 20.42 -9.42 21.21
N LEU A 453 20.60 -10.06 20.05
CA LEU A 453 20.29 -9.44 18.77
C LEU A 453 18.78 -9.28 18.57
N GLU A 454 17.98 -10.27 18.97
CA GLU A 454 16.52 -10.21 18.94
C GLU A 454 16.00 -9.12 19.90
N GLU A 455 16.52 -9.04 21.12
CA GLU A 455 16.18 -7.97 22.07
C GLU A 455 16.45 -6.57 21.49
N LYS A 456 17.58 -6.38 20.80
CA LYS A 456 17.95 -5.10 20.17
C LYS A 456 17.13 -4.75 18.93
N THR A 457 16.68 -5.75 18.18
CA THR A 457 16.03 -5.54 16.86
C THR A 457 14.51 -5.52 16.93
N ARG A 458 13.90 -5.98 18.03
CA ARG A 458 12.44 -5.99 18.21
C ARG A 458 11.84 -4.60 17.98
N GLY A 459 10.82 -4.52 17.13
CA GLY A 459 10.12 -3.26 16.81
C GLY A 459 10.95 -2.21 16.07
N SER A 460 12.17 -2.53 15.63
CA SER A 460 13.09 -1.55 15.03
C SER A 460 12.65 -1.03 13.65
N TYR A 461 11.64 -1.66 13.04
CA TYR A 461 11.06 -1.27 11.75
C TYR A 461 9.74 -0.53 11.90
N ASN A 462 9.33 -0.17 13.13
CA ASN A 462 8.11 0.59 13.34
C ASN A 462 8.12 1.89 12.49
N GLY A 463 7.07 2.10 11.69
CA GLY A 463 6.96 3.22 10.75
C GLY A 463 7.86 3.12 9.50
N LYS A 464 8.59 2.02 9.31
CA LYS A 464 9.49 1.78 8.17
C LYS A 464 9.06 0.57 7.35
N LYS A 465 9.40 0.60 6.07
CA LYS A 465 9.22 -0.55 5.17
C LYS A 465 10.36 -1.55 5.31
N MET A 466 10.06 -2.84 5.26
CA MET A 466 11.04 -3.91 5.13
C MET A 466 11.26 -4.24 3.65
N TYR A 467 12.48 -4.02 3.18
CA TYR A 467 12.91 -4.44 1.85
C TYR A 467 13.52 -5.84 1.90
N VAL A 468 13.09 -6.71 0.99
CA VAL A 468 13.65 -8.06 0.79
C VAL A 468 14.44 -8.05 -0.51
N VAL A 469 15.77 -8.19 -0.42
CA VAL A 469 16.68 -8.14 -1.56
C VAL A 469 17.27 -9.53 -1.81
N PRO A 470 16.76 -10.28 -2.80
CA PRO A 470 17.34 -11.57 -3.22
C PRO A 470 18.73 -11.33 -3.80
N PHE A 471 19.68 -12.24 -3.66
CA PHE A 471 20.99 -12.16 -4.30
C PHE A 471 21.57 -13.54 -4.63
N ILE A 472 22.54 -13.55 -5.55
CA ILE A 472 23.39 -14.72 -5.86
C ILE A 472 24.85 -14.35 -5.58
N MET A 473 25.58 -15.22 -4.91
CA MET A 473 27.05 -15.15 -4.81
C MET A 473 27.66 -16.24 -5.70
N PHE A 474 28.75 -15.91 -6.37
CA PHE A 474 29.44 -16.77 -7.35
C PHE A 474 28.52 -17.29 -8.48
N PRO A 475 27.79 -16.39 -9.16
CA PRO A 475 26.81 -16.79 -10.18
C PRO A 475 27.45 -17.68 -11.25
N GLY A 476 26.82 -18.82 -11.54
CA GLY A 476 27.27 -19.78 -12.55
C GLY A 476 28.43 -20.68 -12.14
N SER A 477 28.99 -20.52 -10.94
CA SER A 477 30.03 -21.41 -10.43
C SER A 477 29.46 -22.65 -9.72
N PRO A 478 30.26 -23.73 -9.55
CA PRO A 478 29.84 -24.89 -8.77
C PRO A 478 29.63 -24.59 -7.27
N ILE A 479 30.21 -23.51 -6.76
CA ILE A 479 30.08 -23.04 -5.38
C ILE A 479 29.03 -21.94 -5.22
N GLU A 480 28.15 -21.75 -6.21
CA GLU A 480 27.09 -20.74 -6.18
C GLU A 480 26.27 -20.81 -4.87
N ARG A 481 25.94 -19.64 -4.34
CA ARG A 481 25.10 -19.51 -3.14
C ARG A 481 23.96 -18.54 -3.40
N ILE A 482 22.78 -18.92 -2.94
CA ILE A 482 21.56 -18.13 -3.07
C ILE A 482 21.20 -17.59 -1.69
N GLY A 483 20.82 -16.32 -1.64
CA GLY A 483 20.43 -15.70 -0.40
C GLY A 483 19.49 -14.54 -0.58
N PHE A 484 19.13 -13.94 0.55
CA PHE A 484 18.44 -12.67 0.57
C PHE A 484 18.81 -11.88 1.83
N GLN A 485 18.74 -10.56 1.72
CA GLN A 485 18.89 -9.64 2.84
C GLN A 485 17.58 -8.89 3.06
N ILE A 486 17.08 -8.91 4.30
CA ILE A 486 16.03 -7.98 4.75
C ILE A 486 16.66 -6.74 5.38
N THR A 487 16.15 -5.57 5.03
CA THR A 487 16.68 -4.29 5.54
C THR A 487 15.62 -3.19 5.60
N ASP A 488 15.77 -2.25 6.53
CA ASP A 488 14.99 -1.00 6.63
C ASP A 488 15.66 0.20 5.93
N SER A 489 16.75 -0.03 5.18
CA SER A 489 17.62 1.04 4.66
C SER A 489 17.56 1.08 3.15
N LEU A 490 16.97 2.15 2.61
CA LEU A 490 16.88 2.40 1.17
C LEU A 490 18.27 2.61 0.53
N TYR A 491 19.21 3.22 1.27
CA TYR A 491 20.62 3.28 0.90
C TYR A 491 21.24 1.88 0.78
N GLY A 492 20.91 0.98 1.70
CA GLY A 492 21.35 -0.42 1.65
C GLY A 492 20.84 -1.16 0.42
N VAL A 493 19.55 -1.00 0.10
CA VAL A 493 18.95 -1.59 -1.10
C VAL A 493 19.68 -1.12 -2.37
N ALA A 494 19.91 0.19 -2.51
CA ALA A 494 20.61 0.75 -3.67
C ALA A 494 22.02 0.16 -3.85
N ASN A 495 22.77 -0.01 -2.75
CA ASN A 495 24.09 -0.62 -2.81
C ASN A 495 24.04 -2.13 -3.09
N LEU A 496 23.08 -2.86 -2.52
CA LEU A 496 22.93 -4.30 -2.77
C LEU A 496 22.62 -4.59 -4.24
N LEU A 497 21.76 -3.78 -4.86
CA LEU A 497 21.43 -3.92 -6.28
C LEU A 497 22.67 -3.88 -7.18
N GLN A 498 23.65 -3.04 -6.84
CA GLN A 498 24.91 -2.96 -7.56
C GLN A 498 25.88 -4.08 -7.17
N LEU A 499 26.15 -4.25 -5.87
CA LEU A 499 27.17 -5.19 -5.36
C LEU A 499 26.87 -6.67 -5.63
N THR A 500 25.61 -7.02 -5.85
CA THR A 500 25.19 -8.41 -6.07
C THR A 500 24.62 -8.66 -7.46
N ARG A 501 24.75 -7.68 -8.37
CA ARG A 501 24.16 -7.67 -9.73
C ARG A 501 22.65 -7.89 -9.75
N VAL A 502 21.95 -7.66 -8.64
CA VAL A 502 20.49 -7.85 -8.61
C VAL A 502 19.80 -6.81 -9.49
N GLY A 503 20.39 -5.63 -9.73
CA GLY A 503 19.92 -4.65 -10.72
C GLY A 503 20.07 -5.09 -12.18
N ASP A 504 20.92 -6.08 -12.46
CA ASP A 504 20.97 -6.73 -13.77
C ASP A 504 19.74 -7.65 -13.91
N VAL A 505 18.92 -7.42 -14.93
CA VAL A 505 17.66 -8.18 -15.13
C VAL A 505 17.90 -9.68 -15.23
N VAL A 506 18.99 -10.11 -15.87
CA VAL A 506 19.29 -11.55 -16.02
C VAL A 506 19.64 -12.17 -14.68
N VAL A 507 20.53 -11.52 -13.91
CA VAL A 507 20.99 -12.06 -12.63
C VAL A 507 19.95 -11.91 -11.53
N GLY A 508 19.21 -10.80 -11.49
CA GLY A 508 18.17 -10.55 -10.50
C GLY A 508 16.93 -11.44 -10.69
N ASP A 509 16.47 -11.67 -11.92
CA ASP A 509 15.39 -12.63 -12.18
C ASP A 509 15.84 -14.06 -11.87
N GLU A 510 17.10 -14.39 -12.18
CA GLU A 510 17.67 -15.67 -11.81
C GLU A 510 17.79 -15.85 -10.28
N ALA A 511 18.14 -14.79 -9.55
CA ALA A 511 18.19 -14.80 -8.09
C ALA A 511 16.83 -15.17 -7.49
N LEU A 512 15.75 -14.51 -7.94
CA LEU A 512 14.38 -14.82 -7.50
C LEU A 512 13.97 -16.25 -7.86
N ARG A 513 14.24 -16.67 -9.11
CA ARG A 513 13.94 -18.03 -9.58
C ARG A 513 14.65 -19.08 -8.72
N LYS A 514 15.95 -18.93 -8.51
CA LYS A 514 16.75 -19.87 -7.71
C LYS A 514 16.38 -19.81 -6.23
N LEU A 515 16.05 -18.65 -5.69
CA LEU A 515 15.53 -18.52 -4.33
C LEU A 515 14.27 -19.37 -4.13
N ASN A 516 13.41 -19.41 -5.15
CA ASN A 516 12.18 -20.19 -5.13
C ASN A 516 12.37 -21.70 -5.25
N THR A 517 13.43 -22.15 -5.92
CA THR A 517 13.68 -23.58 -6.18
C THR A 517 14.73 -24.21 -5.26
N THR A 518 15.56 -23.41 -4.59
CA THR A 518 16.64 -23.91 -3.73
C THR A 518 16.09 -24.47 -2.42
N ASP A 519 16.65 -25.60 -1.97
CA ASP A 519 16.34 -26.16 -0.64
C ASP A 519 16.56 -25.09 0.44
N PRO A 520 15.55 -24.77 1.27
CA PRO A 520 15.65 -23.75 2.32
C PRO A 520 16.86 -23.90 3.24
N LYS A 521 17.39 -25.11 3.45
CA LYS A 521 18.59 -25.33 4.28
C LYS A 521 19.88 -24.80 3.64
N ASN A 522 19.86 -24.52 2.34
CA ASN A 522 21.00 -24.02 1.56
C ASN A 522 20.92 -22.53 1.26
N ILE A 523 19.85 -21.87 1.71
CA ILE A 523 19.63 -20.44 1.50
C ILE A 523 20.32 -19.65 2.60
N LEU A 524 21.11 -18.67 2.18
CA LEU A 524 21.73 -17.68 3.05
C LEU A 524 20.69 -16.63 3.45
N ARG A 525 20.54 -16.38 4.76
CA ARG A 525 19.56 -15.40 5.26
C ARG A 525 20.27 -14.28 5.98
N MET A 526 19.84 -13.05 5.73
CA MET A 526 20.36 -11.92 6.49
C MET A 526 19.25 -10.99 6.91
N TRP A 527 19.31 -10.57 8.17
CA TRP A 527 18.52 -9.45 8.64
C TRP A 527 19.41 -8.32 9.11
N HIS A 528 19.05 -7.11 8.70
CA HIS A 528 19.73 -5.90 9.07
C HIS A 528 18.72 -4.90 9.62
N ALA A 529 19.02 -4.27 10.73
CA ALA A 529 18.23 -3.17 11.28
C ALA A 529 19.13 -1.98 11.58
N THR A 530 18.81 -0.82 10.98
CA THR A 530 19.58 0.41 11.19
C THR A 530 19.51 0.85 12.66
N GLY A 531 18.36 0.66 13.31
CA GLY A 531 18.07 1.20 14.63
C GLY A 531 17.95 2.72 14.61
N ASP A 532 18.06 3.34 15.79
CA ASP A 532 18.12 4.79 15.96
C ASP A 532 19.58 5.21 16.18
N LEU A 533 20.20 5.73 15.13
CA LEU A 533 21.61 6.11 15.13
C LEU A 533 21.90 7.32 16.03
N ASP A 534 20.89 8.11 16.41
CA ASP A 534 21.05 9.22 17.33
C ASP A 534 21.21 8.72 18.77
N THR A 535 20.53 7.65 19.16
CA THR A 535 20.54 7.12 20.53
C THR A 535 21.53 5.99 20.76
N ILE A 536 21.97 5.30 19.71
CA ILE A 536 22.97 4.22 19.80
C ILE A 536 24.28 4.71 20.44
N LYS A 537 24.73 3.96 21.45
CA LYS A 537 26.04 4.09 22.08
C LYS A 537 27.07 3.30 21.28
N ARG A 538 28.22 3.93 21.05
CA ARG A 538 29.36 3.35 20.35
C ARG A 538 30.53 3.25 21.31
N ALA A 539 31.13 2.07 21.43
CA ALA A 539 32.36 1.93 22.15
C ALA A 539 33.53 2.48 21.33
N THR A 540 34.36 3.29 21.96
CA THR A 540 35.65 3.73 21.41
C THR A 540 36.81 2.83 21.85
N GLU A 541 36.59 2.00 22.87
CA GLU A 541 37.56 1.08 23.46
C GLU A 541 36.84 -0.08 24.18
N PRO A 542 37.52 -1.22 24.43
CA PRO A 542 36.93 -2.36 25.15
C PRO A 542 36.36 -1.99 26.53
N GLY A 543 35.22 -2.58 26.90
CA GLY A 543 34.58 -2.38 28.21
C GLY A 543 33.70 -1.14 28.34
N LYS A 544 33.54 -0.35 27.26
CA LYS A 544 32.56 0.75 27.18
C LYS A 544 31.24 0.27 26.56
N PRO A 545 30.12 0.96 26.80
CA PRO A 545 28.84 0.61 26.20
C PRO A 545 28.90 0.60 24.66
N GLU A 546 28.47 -0.50 24.06
CA GLU A 546 28.32 -0.69 22.61
C GLU A 546 26.94 -1.30 22.35
N ASP A 547 26.08 -0.54 21.68
CA ASP A 547 24.73 -1.00 21.40
C ASP A 547 24.65 -1.80 20.10
N ARG A 548 25.61 -1.62 19.18
CA ARG A 548 25.66 -2.33 17.90
C ARG A 548 26.03 -3.79 18.09
N LEU A 549 25.53 -4.64 17.21
CA LEU A 549 25.80 -6.07 17.26
C LEU A 549 25.73 -6.68 15.86
N PHE A 550 26.79 -7.38 15.45
CA PHE A 550 26.90 -8.02 14.15
C PHE A 550 27.28 -9.48 14.32
N VAL A 551 26.38 -10.41 14.01
CA VAL A 551 26.58 -11.83 14.31
C VAL A 551 26.44 -12.69 13.07
N ALA A 552 27.38 -13.61 12.86
CA ALA A 552 27.21 -14.72 11.93
C ALA A 552 26.81 -15.98 12.71
N PHE A 553 25.77 -16.68 12.23
CA PHE A 553 25.21 -17.90 12.80
C PHE A 553 25.42 -19.07 11.83
N PRO A 554 26.54 -19.81 11.93
CA PRO A 554 26.91 -20.74 10.88
C PRO A 554 25.99 -21.94 10.71
N LYS A 555 25.44 -22.44 11.82
CA LYS A 555 24.53 -23.59 11.83
C LYS A 555 23.24 -23.30 11.05
N SER A 556 22.68 -22.11 11.24
CA SER A 556 21.43 -21.68 10.59
C SER A 556 21.66 -20.96 9.26
N LYS A 557 22.92 -20.69 8.88
CA LYS A 557 23.33 -19.91 7.70
C LYS A 557 22.74 -18.50 7.71
N GLU A 558 22.67 -17.90 8.89
CA GLU A 558 22.10 -16.57 9.09
C GLU A 558 23.19 -15.54 9.44
N VAL A 559 22.95 -14.29 9.05
CA VAL A 559 23.70 -13.12 9.50
C VAL A 559 22.72 -12.09 10.04
N GLY A 560 23.01 -11.55 11.21
CA GLY A 560 22.14 -10.60 11.86
C GLY A 560 22.90 -9.34 12.28
N LEU A 561 22.47 -8.17 11.79
CA LEU A 561 23.17 -6.89 11.96
C LEU A 561 22.26 -5.84 12.57
N PHE A 562 22.73 -5.16 13.63
CA PHE A 562 22.00 -4.09 14.29
C PHE A 562 22.86 -2.85 14.52
N GLY A 563 22.30 -1.69 14.21
CA GLY A 563 22.77 -0.39 14.69
C GLY A 563 23.76 0.33 13.77
N SER A 564 23.74 0.07 12.46
CA SER A 564 24.62 0.72 11.50
C SER A 564 24.01 0.75 10.11
N ALA A 565 24.04 1.89 9.43
CA ALA A 565 23.73 2.05 8.02
C ALA A 565 25.00 2.15 7.13
N TYR A 566 26.19 1.85 7.67
CA TYR A 566 27.46 2.08 6.98
C TYR A 566 28.05 0.83 6.34
N GLY A 567 28.19 0.85 5.01
CA GLY A 567 29.04 -0.07 4.24
C GLY A 567 28.94 -1.53 4.67
N GLY A 568 30.07 -2.16 5.00
CA GLY A 568 30.11 -3.59 5.40
C GLY A 568 29.49 -3.94 6.77
N ASN A 569 28.94 -2.98 7.52
CA ASN A 569 28.10 -3.24 8.69
C ASN A 569 26.60 -3.32 8.33
N LEU A 570 26.24 -2.81 7.14
CA LEU A 570 24.92 -2.87 6.53
C LEU A 570 24.85 -3.98 5.49
N LEU A 571 25.90 -4.12 4.69
CA LEU A 571 25.96 -4.94 3.50
C LEU A 571 26.58 -6.29 3.83
N GLY A 572 25.85 -7.35 3.48
CA GLY A 572 26.21 -8.71 3.84
C GLY A 572 27.50 -9.23 3.24
N ALA A 573 28.02 -8.68 2.14
CA ALA A 573 29.09 -9.29 1.34
C ALA A 573 30.29 -9.81 2.16
N LYS A 574 30.84 -8.99 3.08
CA LYS A 574 31.96 -9.42 3.93
C LYS A 574 31.55 -10.31 5.11
N LYS A 575 30.34 -10.16 5.65
CA LYS A 575 29.85 -11.02 6.76
C LYS A 575 29.42 -12.39 6.25
N PHE A 576 28.78 -12.44 5.08
CA PHE A 576 28.53 -13.65 4.32
C PHE A 576 29.83 -14.28 3.86
N GLY A 577 30.66 -13.58 3.08
CA GLY A 577 31.87 -14.13 2.50
C GLY A 577 32.91 -14.55 3.54
N LEU A 578 33.47 -13.58 4.28
CA LEU A 578 34.64 -13.83 5.13
C LEU A 578 34.33 -14.42 6.51
N ARG A 579 33.06 -14.41 6.95
CA ARG A 579 32.69 -15.00 8.25
C ARG A 579 31.87 -16.26 8.06
N LEU A 580 30.69 -16.16 7.46
CA LEU A 580 29.79 -17.31 7.34
C LEU A 580 30.34 -18.35 6.34
N LEU A 581 30.64 -17.96 5.11
CA LEU A 581 31.13 -18.86 4.08
C LEU A 581 32.53 -19.39 4.41
N GLN A 582 33.40 -18.59 5.03
CA GLN A 582 34.67 -19.09 5.56
C GLN A 582 34.47 -20.17 6.64
N TYR A 583 33.48 -20.00 7.53
CA TYR A 583 33.18 -21.05 8.52
C TYR A 583 32.62 -22.31 7.85
N ILE A 584 31.75 -22.17 6.85
CA ILE A 584 31.25 -23.31 6.07
C ILE A 584 32.41 -24.04 5.37
N ALA A 585 33.32 -23.29 4.76
CA ALA A 585 34.52 -23.83 4.12
C ALA A 585 35.39 -24.61 5.13
N TYR A 586 35.62 -24.03 6.31
CA TYR A 586 36.32 -24.70 7.42
C TYR A 586 35.64 -26.01 7.83
N GLN A 587 34.31 -26.02 7.99
CA GLN A 587 33.58 -27.22 8.37
C GLN A 587 33.66 -28.30 7.29
N ASN A 588 33.52 -27.95 6.00
CA ASN A 588 33.67 -28.90 4.90
C ASN A 588 35.04 -29.61 4.94
N VAL A 589 36.11 -28.85 5.22
CA VAL A 589 37.48 -29.38 5.34
C VAL A 589 37.64 -30.21 6.61
N LYS A 590 37.11 -29.75 7.75
CA LYS A 590 37.18 -30.42 9.05
C LYS A 590 36.49 -31.79 9.00
N GLU A 591 35.25 -31.84 8.51
CA GLU A 591 34.47 -33.08 8.38
C GLU A 591 35.17 -34.09 7.48
N ALA A 592 35.65 -33.65 6.31
CA ALA A 592 36.38 -34.55 5.40
C ALA A 592 37.64 -35.14 6.06
N ARG A 593 38.36 -34.34 6.86
CA ARG A 593 39.55 -34.77 7.59
C ARG A 593 39.21 -35.74 8.73
N GLU A 594 38.16 -35.46 9.50
CA GLU A 594 37.72 -36.31 10.62
C GLU A 594 37.19 -37.67 10.13
N GLU A 595 36.50 -37.68 8.99
CA GLU A 595 35.97 -38.90 8.35
C GLU A 595 37.01 -39.64 7.49
N GLY A 596 38.20 -39.08 7.29
CA GLY A 596 39.27 -39.68 6.48
C GLY A 596 38.92 -39.82 5.00
N ARG A 597 38.05 -38.95 4.46
CA ARG A 597 37.63 -38.95 3.05
C ARG A 597 38.19 -37.76 2.28
N PRO A 598 38.35 -37.86 0.95
CA PRO A 598 38.67 -36.69 0.13
C PRO A 598 37.54 -35.65 0.18
N ILE A 599 37.91 -34.37 0.03
CA ILE A 599 36.94 -33.30 -0.18
C ILE A 599 36.37 -33.48 -1.59
N PRO A 600 35.04 -33.53 -1.77
CA PRO A 600 34.45 -33.64 -3.09
C PRO A 600 34.89 -32.45 -3.97
N PRO A 601 35.18 -32.66 -5.26
CA PRO A 601 35.35 -31.57 -6.21
C PRO A 601 34.19 -30.58 -6.11
N ASN A 602 34.44 -29.33 -6.49
CA ASN A 602 33.40 -28.29 -6.53
C ASN A 602 32.82 -27.92 -5.15
N THR A 603 33.51 -28.30 -4.07
CA THR A 603 33.20 -27.89 -2.71
C THR A 603 34.00 -26.65 -2.33
N LEU A 604 33.33 -25.64 -1.77
CA LEU A 604 33.99 -24.46 -1.23
C LEU A 604 34.97 -24.86 -0.12
N VAL A 605 36.25 -24.52 -0.28
CA VAL A 605 37.32 -24.82 0.69
C VAL A 605 37.96 -23.58 1.32
N LEU A 606 37.91 -22.42 0.66
CA LEU A 606 38.45 -21.17 1.21
C LEU A 606 37.61 -19.96 0.79
N MET A 607 37.52 -18.97 1.67
CA MET A 607 37.01 -17.63 1.45
C MET A 607 38.01 -16.61 1.95
N GLU A 608 38.63 -15.89 1.01
CA GLU A 608 39.80 -15.06 1.31
C GLU A 608 39.57 -13.59 1.01
N HIS A 609 40.18 -12.74 1.84
CA HIS A 609 40.24 -11.29 1.63
C HIS A 609 41.45 -10.96 0.75
N ALA A 610 41.27 -11.09 -0.56
CA ALA A 610 42.33 -10.98 -1.55
C ALA A 610 41.81 -10.40 -2.87
N ALA A 611 42.72 -9.82 -3.64
CA ALA A 611 42.47 -9.52 -5.05
C ALA A 611 42.87 -10.73 -5.89
N LEU A 612 42.15 -10.96 -6.99
CA LEU A 612 42.45 -11.97 -8.00
C LEU A 612 42.53 -11.29 -9.36
N ILE A 613 43.68 -11.45 -10.02
CA ILE A 613 44.06 -10.67 -11.20
C ILE A 613 44.65 -11.62 -12.23
N GLU A 614 44.29 -11.42 -13.50
CA GLU A 614 44.91 -12.09 -14.64
C GLU A 614 45.88 -11.15 -15.35
N PHE A 615 47.09 -11.63 -15.58
CA PHE A 615 48.09 -11.01 -16.45
C PHE A 615 48.19 -11.84 -17.72
N ILE A 616 47.78 -11.25 -18.84
CA ILE A 616 47.73 -11.92 -20.14
C ILE A 616 48.90 -11.40 -20.96
N ASN A 617 49.78 -12.29 -21.39
CA ASN A 617 50.85 -11.95 -22.33
C ASN A 617 50.28 -11.93 -23.74
N LYS A 618 50.19 -10.75 -24.36
CA LYS A 618 49.62 -10.54 -25.70
C LYS A 618 50.43 -11.22 -26.82
N LYS A 619 51.71 -11.50 -26.58
CA LYS A 619 52.61 -12.13 -27.56
C LYS A 619 52.50 -13.65 -27.56
N THR A 620 52.43 -14.26 -26.37
CA THR A 620 52.36 -15.73 -26.22
C THR A 620 50.95 -16.25 -26.04
N ASN A 621 50.01 -15.38 -25.69
CA ASN A 621 48.65 -15.70 -25.28
C ASN A 621 48.58 -16.53 -23.98
N ASP A 622 49.65 -16.50 -23.17
CA ASP A 622 49.68 -17.12 -21.85
C ASP A 622 48.98 -16.23 -20.80
N THR A 623 48.19 -16.85 -19.92
CA THR A 623 47.52 -16.17 -18.80
C THR A 623 48.11 -16.60 -17.47
N TYR A 624 48.56 -15.62 -16.68
CA TYR A 624 49.06 -15.80 -15.32
C TYR A 624 48.04 -15.27 -14.32
N ARG A 625 47.65 -16.09 -13.35
CA ARG A 625 46.69 -15.72 -12.30
C ARG A 625 47.42 -15.43 -11.00
N ILE A 626 47.25 -14.23 -10.48
CA ILE A 626 47.90 -13.77 -9.24
C ILE A 626 46.83 -13.44 -8.21
N MET A 627 47.00 -14.01 -7.02
CA MET A 627 46.18 -13.69 -5.85
C MET A 627 46.99 -12.84 -4.87
N LEU A 628 46.49 -11.65 -4.53
CA LEU A 628 47.17 -10.69 -3.66
C LEU A 628 46.44 -10.54 -2.34
N PHE A 629 47.12 -10.89 -1.25
CA PHE A 629 46.64 -10.71 0.12
C PHE A 629 47.18 -9.41 0.70
N GLY A 630 46.29 -8.56 1.21
CA GLY A 630 46.70 -7.30 1.82
C GLY A 630 45.63 -6.72 2.75
N PRO A 631 46.01 -6.20 3.93
CA PRO A 631 45.08 -5.53 4.83
C PRO A 631 44.49 -4.28 4.18
N SER A 632 43.45 -3.70 4.79
CA SER A 632 42.91 -2.41 4.35
C SER A 632 44.04 -1.37 4.22
N GLN A 633 43.98 -0.52 3.18
CA GLN A 633 44.95 0.55 2.90
C GLN A 633 46.37 0.09 2.49
N SER A 634 46.54 -1.18 2.09
CA SER A 634 47.82 -1.70 1.56
C SER A 634 48.06 -1.45 0.06
N GLY A 635 47.15 -0.78 -0.65
CA GLY A 635 47.21 -0.61 -2.10
C GLY A 635 46.64 -1.77 -2.91
N LYS A 636 45.93 -2.72 -2.28
CA LYS A 636 45.34 -3.89 -2.95
C LYS A 636 44.48 -3.52 -4.16
N SER A 637 43.53 -2.59 -4.02
CA SER A 637 42.67 -2.14 -5.15
C SER A 637 43.46 -1.37 -6.22
N THR A 638 44.50 -0.63 -5.84
CA THR A 638 45.41 0.03 -6.80
C THR A 638 46.14 -1.00 -7.65
N PHE A 639 46.56 -2.11 -7.04
CA PHE A 639 47.19 -3.21 -7.76
C PHE A 639 46.18 -4.02 -8.59
N ALA A 640 44.96 -4.21 -8.08
CA ALA A 640 43.90 -4.89 -8.81
C ALA A 640 43.51 -4.17 -10.10
N THR A 641 43.60 -2.83 -10.11
CA THR A 641 43.31 -1.95 -11.26
C THR A 641 44.59 -1.52 -12.00
N TYR A 642 45.66 -2.31 -11.89
CA TYR A 642 46.96 -1.97 -12.47
C TYR A 642 46.90 -1.83 -13.99
N LEU A 643 47.39 -0.69 -14.47
CA LEU A 643 47.59 -0.44 -15.90
C LEU A 643 49.07 -0.62 -16.22
N PRO A 644 49.45 -1.56 -17.10
CA PRO A 644 50.84 -1.74 -17.50
C PRO A 644 51.43 -0.43 -18.05
N PRO A 645 52.60 0.02 -17.58
CA PRO A 645 53.19 1.28 -18.01
C PRO A 645 54.09 1.11 -19.26
N GLY A 646 54.10 2.12 -20.13
CA GLY A 646 55.02 2.21 -21.26
C GLY A 646 54.95 1.00 -22.19
N GLU A 647 56.11 0.47 -22.59
CA GLU A 647 56.23 -0.69 -23.51
C GLU A 647 55.57 -1.96 -22.95
N LEU A 648 55.35 -2.07 -21.63
CA LEU A 648 54.64 -3.22 -21.06
C LEU A 648 53.16 -3.25 -21.46
N ALA A 649 52.55 -2.10 -21.80
CA ALA A 649 51.16 -2.06 -22.28
C ALA A 649 50.98 -2.71 -23.66
N ASP A 650 52.04 -2.74 -24.48
CA ASP A 650 52.02 -3.39 -25.80
C ASP A 650 52.07 -4.92 -25.65
N ASP A 651 52.70 -5.40 -24.57
CA ASP A 651 53.00 -6.82 -24.35
C ASP A 651 52.04 -7.49 -23.37
N TRP A 652 51.44 -6.74 -22.46
CA TRP A 652 50.62 -7.26 -21.37
C TRP A 652 49.25 -6.61 -21.31
N GLU A 653 48.25 -7.43 -20.98
CA GLU A 653 46.93 -7.01 -20.57
C GLU A 653 46.70 -7.45 -19.12
N VAL A 654 46.02 -6.62 -18.34
CA VAL A 654 45.68 -6.92 -16.94
C VAL A 654 44.18 -6.87 -16.80
N GLN A 655 43.60 -7.96 -16.33
CA GLN A 655 42.16 -8.08 -16.07
C GLN A 655 41.93 -8.34 -14.58
N THR A 656 41.07 -7.52 -13.98
CA THR A 656 40.64 -7.70 -12.59
C THR A 656 39.51 -8.72 -12.54
N ILE A 657 39.66 -9.80 -11.76
CA ILE A 657 38.55 -10.69 -11.43
C ILE A 657 37.87 -10.23 -10.13
N SER A 658 38.68 -9.90 -9.12
CA SER A 658 38.24 -9.38 -7.83
C SER A 658 39.31 -8.48 -7.23
N ASP A 659 38.93 -7.44 -6.49
CA ASP A 659 39.86 -6.61 -5.72
C ASP A 659 39.75 -6.81 -4.20
N ASP A 660 38.78 -7.61 -3.73
CA ASP A 660 38.43 -7.69 -2.30
C ASP A 660 38.17 -9.12 -1.79
N LEU A 661 37.37 -9.92 -2.49
CA LEU A 661 36.94 -11.25 -2.03
C LEU A 661 37.16 -12.34 -3.08
N VAL A 662 37.65 -13.51 -2.65
CA VAL A 662 37.82 -14.68 -3.52
C VAL A 662 37.34 -15.93 -2.80
N GLY A 663 36.37 -16.63 -3.40
CA GLY A 663 35.98 -17.97 -2.98
C GLY A 663 36.68 -19.03 -3.81
N MET A 664 37.16 -20.10 -3.18
CA MET A 664 38.02 -21.08 -3.83
C MET A 664 37.55 -22.52 -3.61
N TRP A 665 37.74 -23.36 -4.63
CA TRP A 665 37.44 -24.79 -4.62
C TRP A 665 38.45 -25.57 -5.48
N PHE A 666 38.52 -26.88 -5.28
CA PHE A 666 39.23 -27.77 -6.20
C PHE A 666 38.24 -28.29 -7.26
N ASP A 667 38.57 -28.16 -8.54
CA ASP A 667 37.79 -28.74 -9.64
C ASP A 667 37.97 -30.27 -9.74
N GLU A 668 37.39 -30.88 -10.78
CA GLU A 668 37.41 -32.34 -10.96
C GLU A 668 38.83 -32.86 -11.25
N GLU A 669 39.68 -32.01 -11.81
CA GLU A 669 41.07 -32.26 -12.13
C GLU A 669 42.03 -31.98 -10.96
N GLY A 670 41.53 -31.35 -9.89
CA GLY A 670 42.29 -31.02 -8.69
C GLY A 670 43.03 -29.68 -8.75
N TYR A 671 42.74 -28.82 -9.74
CA TYR A 671 43.23 -27.45 -9.76
C TYR A 671 42.43 -26.59 -8.79
N LEU A 672 43.14 -25.66 -8.15
CA LEU A 672 42.53 -24.68 -7.26
C LEU A 672 41.97 -23.53 -8.11
N VAL A 673 40.64 -23.42 -8.14
CA VAL A 673 39.90 -22.40 -8.88
C VAL A 673 39.42 -21.32 -7.91
N GLY A 674 39.42 -20.06 -8.34
CA GLY A 674 38.95 -18.91 -7.57
C GLY A 674 37.87 -18.14 -8.33
N ALA A 675 36.85 -17.65 -7.63
CA ALA A 675 35.79 -16.81 -8.18
C ALA A 675 35.50 -15.60 -7.28
N ASN A 676 35.08 -14.50 -7.91
CA ASN A 676 34.57 -13.33 -7.21
C ASN A 676 33.13 -13.61 -6.72
N PRO A 677 32.82 -13.47 -5.41
CA PRO A 677 31.45 -13.53 -4.93
C PRO A 677 30.62 -12.29 -5.27
N GLU A 678 31.28 -11.18 -5.56
CA GLU A 678 30.69 -9.86 -5.78
C GLU A 678 30.50 -9.57 -7.28
N ALA A 679 29.78 -8.48 -7.55
CA ALA A 679 29.46 -7.98 -8.88
C ALA A 679 30.64 -7.43 -9.66
#